data_AF-A0A2S9YN98-F1
#
_entry.id   AF-A0A2S9YN98-F1
#
_cell.length_a   1.000
_cell.length_b   1.000
_cell.length_c   1.000
_cell.angle_alpha   90.00
_cell.angle_beta   90.00
_cell.angle_gamma   90.00
#
_symmetry.space_group_name_H-M   'P 1'
#
loop_
_entity.id
_entity.type
_entity.pdbx_description
1 polymer ?
#
loop_
_entity_poly.entity_id
_entity_poly.type
_entity_poly.pdbx_seq_one_letter_code
_entity_poly.pdbx_strand_id
1 'polypeptide(L)'
;MYRVVDKTKEWAENNYYRRTIADQGAELIPVNAFWRDYAEHLAIGDERPFLSGQLVRATHNFAEMMCALALLDLPFEPAAPATELDGARMTLRASTPLISFHEQIARLGQPSQPADQPEPRQLGLLVSQNYFRADDRYRYEDNERHDKYVDGEFLVHTVYQCQVVLTNPGSAPHKLELLVQIPRGAVPVSNGFATQDLHVHLPAYGTQSIEYAFYFPAAGSYAHFPVHVAKHGELAVFAAPSTLEVVDRLSTVDTLSWSHVSQHADTPTLLAYLNEHNLGRLDLGRIAWRMRERGVFEAVLATLTRRHVYAQPLWSYAIHHADVGAIGVFLRHQDAFLRGCGLAIDSPLVRTDPIARRWTQHLEYAPLINARAHQLGAQRKILNTALAAQYQTFLQALSYQPRPDDDQLLVAAYYTLLQDRVGQGLALLDRIDPERVTGQLQWDYVVAYAALHRDNLEGLAHARALAERHRDHPVDRWRKRFASLLAVLDEAQGSAAQVIDADSREQEQARLAASEASLDLRVEASTITLSYQNLQSCTLSCYRMDIELLFSRQPFMKDQSQRFSIVQPNYSEQITLPPDRTEHRFELPAEFRGANTIIEVLGAGLRRSQANYAHELQVRVIEQFGQLRVHERAGGKPIARAYVKVYARKHGGAVEFYKDGYTDLRGAFDYASLSTDELDRVEQFAVLVQTEQRGALIREAAPPQR
;
A
#
# COMPACT_ATOMS: atom_id res chain seq x y z
N MET A 1 30.96 -9.34 -1.09
CA MET A 1 30.06 -10.33 -1.74
C MET A 1 28.75 -9.62 -2.15
N TYR A 2 28.21 -9.95 -3.33
CA TYR A 2 26.98 -9.35 -3.86
C TYR A 2 25.76 -9.65 -2.98
N ARG A 3 24.92 -8.64 -2.72
CA ARG A 3 23.66 -8.75 -1.98
C ARG A 3 22.50 -8.66 -2.97
N VAL A 4 21.53 -9.56 -2.88
CA VAL A 4 20.33 -9.53 -3.73
C VAL A 4 19.45 -8.33 -3.33
N VAL A 5 18.81 -7.69 -4.31
CA VAL A 5 17.86 -6.58 -4.06
C VAL A 5 16.57 -7.14 -3.47
N ASP A 6 16.01 -6.44 -2.50
CA ASP A 6 14.70 -6.77 -1.93
C ASP A 6 13.57 -6.69 -2.96
N LYS A 7 12.43 -7.31 -2.65
CA LYS A 7 11.22 -7.14 -3.46
C LYS A 7 10.74 -5.69 -3.39
N THR A 8 10.27 -5.16 -4.52
CA THR A 8 9.59 -3.87 -4.58
C THR A 8 8.43 -3.83 -3.60
N LYS A 9 8.38 -2.77 -2.77
CA LYS A 9 7.29 -2.49 -1.84
C LYS A 9 6.49 -1.29 -2.33
N GLU A 10 5.22 -1.26 -1.93
CA GLU A 10 4.33 -0.13 -2.10
C GLU A 10 4.31 0.69 -0.82
N TRP A 11 4.44 2.01 -0.95
CA TRP A 11 4.42 2.94 0.16
C TRP A 11 3.31 3.95 -0.05
N ALA A 12 2.37 3.99 0.89
CA ALA A 12 1.31 5.00 0.94
C ALA A 12 1.62 6.00 2.05
N GLU A 13 1.43 7.28 1.77
CA GLU A 13 1.35 8.29 2.82
C GLU A 13 0.16 7.95 3.73
N ASN A 14 0.35 8.03 5.05
CA ASN A 14 -0.69 7.69 6.00
C ASN A 14 -0.61 8.56 7.25
N ASN A 15 -1.78 8.90 7.78
CA ASN A 15 -1.92 9.61 9.06
C ASN A 15 -2.00 8.64 10.25
N TYR A 16 -2.27 7.36 9.97
CA TYR A 16 -2.46 6.32 10.97
C TYR A 16 -1.52 5.15 10.70
N TYR A 17 -0.88 4.66 11.77
CA TYR A 17 0.15 3.63 11.71
C TYR A 17 -0.31 2.40 10.90
N ARG A 18 0.39 2.17 9.77
CA ARG A 18 0.16 1.04 8.85
C ARG A 18 -1.29 0.93 8.34
N ARG A 19 -1.94 2.06 8.08
CA ARG A 19 -3.29 2.10 7.48
C ARG A 19 -3.29 2.92 6.20
N THR A 20 -3.80 2.34 5.12
CA THR A 20 -4.01 3.08 3.87
C THR A 20 -5.16 4.08 4.03
N ILE A 21 -5.30 5.06 3.13
CA ILE A 21 -6.37 6.06 3.26
C ILE A 21 -7.76 5.41 3.22
N ALA A 22 -7.89 4.29 2.49
CA ALA A 22 -9.13 3.52 2.39
C ALA A 22 -9.54 2.91 3.74
N ASP A 23 -8.56 2.57 4.59
CA ASP A 23 -8.79 1.99 5.92
C ASP A 23 -9.04 3.06 6.99
N GLN A 24 -8.96 4.35 6.66
CA GLN A 24 -9.10 5.47 7.61
C GLN A 24 -10.57 5.93 7.74
N GLY A 25 -11.49 4.96 7.71
CA GLY A 25 -12.95 5.09 7.87
C GLY A 25 -13.40 5.87 9.10
N ALA A 26 -14.65 6.33 9.12
CA ALA A 26 -15.28 6.83 10.36
C ALA A 26 -15.26 5.76 11.47
N GLU A 27 -15.32 4.47 11.08
CA GLU A 27 -15.24 3.33 11.98
C GLU A 27 -13.82 3.05 12.52
N LEU A 28 -12.78 3.77 12.06
CA LEU A 28 -11.43 3.57 12.58
C LEU A 28 -11.36 3.93 14.07
N ILE A 29 -12.10 4.95 14.50
CA ILE A 29 -12.23 5.32 15.92
C ILE A 29 -13.74 5.38 16.21
N PRO A 30 -14.33 4.27 16.69
CA PRO A 30 -15.77 4.21 16.92
C PRO A 30 -16.17 5.07 18.11
N VAL A 31 -17.33 5.72 18.03
CA VAL A 31 -17.89 6.50 19.14
C VAL A 31 -18.26 5.56 20.29
N ASN A 32 -17.77 5.86 21.50
CA ASN A 32 -18.05 5.09 22.71
C ASN A 32 -18.11 6.03 23.93
N ALA A 33 -18.33 5.46 25.12
CA ALA A 33 -18.50 6.23 26.35
C ALA A 33 -17.26 7.08 26.72
N PHE A 34 -16.04 6.63 26.42
CA PHE A 34 -14.82 7.43 26.66
C PHE A 34 -14.81 8.70 25.81
N TRP A 35 -15.12 8.58 24.52
CA TRP A 35 -15.16 9.73 23.61
C TRP A 35 -16.26 10.74 23.97
N ARG A 36 -17.37 10.26 24.54
CA ARG A 36 -18.41 11.14 25.10
C ARG A 36 -17.91 11.90 26.32
N ASP A 37 -17.30 11.21 27.29
CA ASP A 37 -16.74 11.85 28.49
C ASP A 37 -15.73 12.96 28.09
N TYR A 38 -14.92 12.71 27.05
CA TYR A 38 -13.98 13.72 26.51
C TYR A 38 -14.70 14.93 25.89
N ALA A 39 -15.74 14.70 25.09
CA ALA A 39 -16.52 15.78 24.52
C ALA A 39 -17.24 16.62 25.59
N GLU A 40 -17.75 15.99 26.65
CA GLU A 40 -18.35 16.67 27.80
C GLU A 40 -17.32 17.53 28.54
N HIS A 41 -16.12 16.99 28.76
CA HIS A 41 -15.02 17.74 29.37
C HIS A 41 -14.66 19.00 28.57
N LEU A 42 -14.52 18.87 27.23
CA LEU A 42 -14.27 20.03 26.35
C LEU A 42 -15.42 21.04 26.36
N ALA A 43 -16.67 20.59 26.44
CA ALA A 43 -17.84 21.46 26.46
C ALA A 43 -17.98 22.26 27.76
N ILE A 44 -17.59 21.67 28.89
CA ILE A 44 -17.53 22.36 30.19
C ILE A 44 -16.42 23.43 30.16
N GLY A 45 -15.30 23.15 29.50
CA GLY A 45 -14.20 24.10 29.34
C GLY A 45 -13.44 24.41 30.64
N ASP A 46 -13.46 23.47 31.59
CA ASP A 46 -12.71 23.59 32.85
C ASP A 46 -11.24 23.17 32.63
N GLU A 47 -10.30 23.77 33.36
CA GLU A 47 -8.86 23.48 33.30
C GLU A 47 -8.47 22.19 34.04
N ARG A 48 -9.44 21.48 34.63
CA ARG A 48 -9.19 20.21 35.32
C ARG A 48 -8.61 19.15 34.35
N PRO A 49 -7.67 18.30 34.80
CA PRO A 49 -7.16 17.19 34.01
C PRO A 49 -8.28 16.26 33.50
N PHE A 50 -8.25 15.89 32.24
CA PHE A 50 -9.18 14.92 31.67
C PHE A 50 -8.80 13.50 32.09
N LEU A 51 -9.75 12.86 32.78
CA LEU A 51 -9.73 11.44 33.12
C LEU A 51 -11.10 10.84 32.80
N SER A 52 -11.11 9.58 32.38
CA SER A 52 -12.35 8.84 32.17
C SER A 52 -12.24 7.41 32.72
N GLY A 53 -13.22 7.02 33.52
CA GLY A 53 -13.39 5.63 33.96
C GLY A 53 -13.78 4.68 32.83
N GLN A 54 -14.10 5.21 31.65
CA GLN A 54 -14.49 4.44 30.46
C GLN A 54 -13.30 4.10 29.56
N LEU A 55 -12.05 4.37 29.97
CA LEU A 55 -10.84 4.09 29.15
C LEU A 55 -10.83 2.68 28.56
N VAL A 56 -11.28 1.67 29.31
CA VAL A 56 -11.32 0.27 28.85
C VAL A 56 -12.17 0.06 27.58
N ARG A 57 -13.03 1.02 27.24
CA ARG A 57 -13.86 1.02 26.03
C ARG A 57 -13.12 1.49 24.78
N ALA A 58 -12.04 2.27 24.92
CA ALA A 58 -11.26 2.83 23.81
C ALA A 58 -10.09 1.91 23.39
N THR A 59 -10.41 0.64 23.11
CA THR A 59 -9.44 -0.44 22.89
C THR A 59 -9.66 -1.21 21.59
N HIS A 60 -10.41 -0.67 20.63
CA HIS A 60 -10.75 -1.32 19.38
C HIS A 60 -9.53 -1.56 18.48
N ASN A 61 -8.59 -0.61 18.41
CA ASN A 61 -7.34 -0.76 17.67
C ASN A 61 -6.24 0.19 18.19
N PHE A 62 -5.04 0.03 17.64
CA PHE A 62 -3.87 0.82 18.02
C PHE A 62 -4.08 2.33 17.90
N ALA A 63 -4.71 2.82 16.83
CA ALA A 63 -4.95 4.25 16.66
C ALA A 63 -5.88 4.80 17.74
N GLU A 64 -6.98 4.10 18.03
CA GLU A 64 -7.90 4.47 19.10
C GLU A 64 -7.20 4.50 20.47
N MET A 65 -6.43 3.46 20.80
CA MET A 65 -5.67 3.39 22.06
C MET A 65 -4.68 4.55 22.19
N MET A 66 -3.93 4.87 21.13
CA MET A 66 -2.97 5.97 21.16
C MET A 66 -3.65 7.33 21.30
N CYS A 67 -4.80 7.55 20.65
CA CYS A 67 -5.58 8.77 20.83
C CYS A 67 -6.11 8.87 22.26
N ALA A 68 -6.65 7.79 22.83
CA ALA A 68 -7.15 7.80 24.20
C ALA A 68 -6.04 8.08 25.21
N LEU A 69 -4.86 7.47 25.04
CA LEU A 69 -3.68 7.72 25.89
C LEU A 69 -3.15 9.16 25.75
N ALA A 70 -3.18 9.73 24.55
CA ALA A 70 -2.70 11.09 24.31
C ALA A 70 -3.61 12.17 24.91
N LEU A 71 -4.88 11.86 25.14
CA LEU A 71 -5.87 12.78 25.70
C LEU A 71 -6.02 12.64 27.22
N LEU A 72 -5.67 11.48 27.78
CA LEU A 72 -5.63 11.31 29.22
C LEU A 72 -4.49 12.13 29.81
N ASP A 73 -4.81 12.97 30.79
CA ASP A 73 -3.81 13.78 31.51
C ASP A 73 -3.08 12.95 32.58
N LEU A 74 -2.62 11.75 32.19
CA LEU A 74 -1.75 10.91 33.01
C LEU A 74 -0.30 11.39 32.91
N PRO A 75 0.46 11.39 34.00
CA PRO A 75 1.86 11.77 33.95
C PRO A 75 2.69 10.71 33.24
N PHE A 76 3.67 11.14 32.43
CA PHE A 76 4.66 10.24 31.82
C PHE A 76 5.55 9.56 32.88
N GLU A 77 5.85 10.27 33.97
CA GLU A 77 6.56 9.73 35.13
C GLU A 77 5.58 9.52 36.30
N PRO A 78 5.38 8.28 36.76
CA PRO A 78 4.40 7.99 37.80
C PRO A 78 4.87 8.45 39.19
N ALA A 79 4.00 9.16 39.92
CA ALA A 79 4.21 9.37 41.36
C ALA A 79 3.62 8.21 42.16
N ALA A 80 4.38 7.65 43.09
CA ALA A 80 3.90 6.56 43.94
C ALA A 80 2.76 7.05 44.86
N PRO A 81 1.55 6.45 44.82
CA PRO A 81 0.48 6.82 45.71
C PRO A 81 0.77 6.33 47.14
N ALA A 82 0.36 7.09 48.14
CA ALA A 82 0.42 6.64 49.53
C ALA A 82 -0.69 5.61 49.78
N THR A 83 -0.33 4.48 50.40
CA THR A 83 -1.27 3.37 50.66
C THR A 83 -1.30 3.06 52.16
N GLU A 84 -2.50 3.03 52.73
CA GLU A 84 -2.76 2.66 54.13
C GLU A 84 -3.72 1.47 54.17
N LEU A 85 -3.41 0.47 55.00
CA LEU A 85 -4.22 -0.73 55.21
C LEU A 85 -4.72 -0.78 56.65
N ASP A 86 -6.03 -0.85 56.83
CA ASP A 86 -6.71 -1.01 58.12
C ASP A 86 -7.68 -2.20 58.05
N GLY A 87 -7.22 -3.37 58.52
CA GLY A 87 -7.95 -4.63 58.38
C GLY A 87 -8.23 -4.99 56.91
N ALA A 88 -9.51 -5.04 56.54
CA ALA A 88 -9.96 -5.30 55.17
C ALA A 88 -10.15 -4.03 54.31
N ARG A 89 -9.86 -2.84 54.85
CA ARG A 89 -9.97 -1.56 54.14
C ARG A 89 -8.59 -1.13 53.64
N MET A 90 -8.48 -0.90 52.33
CA MET A 90 -7.32 -0.26 51.70
C MET A 90 -7.68 1.19 51.35
N THR A 91 -6.85 2.15 51.78
CA THR A 91 -6.95 3.56 51.39
C THR A 91 -5.78 3.90 50.48
N LEU A 92 -6.07 4.41 49.27
CA LEU A 92 -5.08 4.83 48.29
C LEU A 92 -5.19 6.35 48.08
N ARG A 93 -4.10 7.09 48.33
CA ARG A 93 -4.02 8.55 48.18
C ARG A 93 -3.07 8.91 47.04
N ALA A 94 -3.63 9.36 45.92
CA ALA A 94 -2.89 9.80 44.75
C ALA A 94 -2.56 11.29 44.83
N SER A 95 -1.32 11.68 44.51
CA SER A 95 -0.91 13.09 44.33
C SER A 95 -0.88 13.53 42.86
N THR A 96 -1.02 12.57 41.94
CA THR A 96 -1.11 12.78 40.49
C THR A 96 -2.26 11.96 39.93
N PRO A 97 -2.80 12.32 38.74
CA PRO A 97 -3.78 11.50 38.04
C PRO A 97 -3.32 10.04 37.89
N LEU A 98 -4.20 9.09 38.22
CA LEU A 98 -3.94 7.66 38.07
C LEU A 98 -5.20 6.90 37.67
N ILE A 99 -4.99 5.67 37.20
CA ILE A 99 -6.05 4.69 36.94
C ILE A 99 -5.93 3.57 37.97
N SER A 100 -7.03 3.24 38.63
CA SER A 100 -7.11 2.12 39.56
C SER A 100 -8.10 1.07 39.04
N PHE A 101 -7.63 -0.17 38.95
CA PHE A 101 -8.48 -1.34 38.75
C PHE A 101 -8.63 -2.04 40.10
N HIS A 102 -9.87 -2.33 40.52
CA HIS A 102 -10.14 -3.07 41.74
C HIS A 102 -11.05 -4.27 41.44
N GLU A 103 -10.74 -5.40 42.08
CA GLU A 103 -11.55 -6.61 42.07
C GLU A 103 -11.99 -6.89 43.51
N GLN A 104 -13.27 -7.17 43.73
CA GLN A 104 -13.82 -7.43 45.06
C GLN A 104 -14.68 -8.69 45.09
N ILE A 105 -14.62 -9.43 46.21
CA ILE A 105 -15.53 -10.53 46.51
C ILE A 105 -16.62 -9.99 47.44
N ALA A 106 -17.84 -9.82 46.93
CA ALA A 106 -18.97 -9.33 47.70
C ALA A 106 -19.77 -10.47 48.37
N ARG A 107 -20.15 -10.30 49.64
CA ARG A 107 -21.14 -11.17 50.29
C ARG A 107 -22.55 -10.75 49.86
N LEU A 108 -23.33 -11.69 49.33
CA LEU A 108 -24.76 -11.50 49.11
C LEU A 108 -25.46 -11.32 50.47
N GLY A 109 -26.15 -10.19 50.65
CA GLY A 109 -26.89 -9.89 51.87
C GLY A 109 -28.02 -10.89 52.10
N GLN A 110 -28.16 -11.38 53.34
CA GLN A 110 -29.31 -12.18 53.74
C GLN A 110 -30.55 -11.27 53.86
N PRO A 111 -31.70 -11.62 53.26
CA PRO A 111 -32.96 -10.95 53.55
C PRO A 111 -33.40 -11.23 54.98
N SER A 112 -33.85 -10.17 55.67
CA SER A 112 -34.36 -10.17 57.03
C SER A 112 -35.76 -10.83 57.12
N GLN A 113 -36.01 -11.54 58.24
CA GLN A 113 -37.22 -12.29 58.69
C GLN A 113 -38.46 -11.36 58.97
N PRO A 114 -39.70 -11.79 59.41
CA PRO A 114 -40.13 -13.08 60.03
C PRO A 114 -41.57 -13.63 59.77
N ALA A 115 -41.75 -14.90 60.18
CA ALA A 115 -42.88 -15.62 60.82
C ALA A 115 -44.36 -15.59 60.34
N ASP A 116 -44.92 -16.82 60.37
CA ASP A 116 -46.31 -17.23 60.65
C ASP A 116 -47.43 -17.10 59.58
N GLN A 117 -47.54 -18.13 58.72
CA GLN A 117 -48.77 -18.86 58.37
C GLN A 117 -48.46 -20.08 57.45
N PRO A 118 -49.26 -21.17 57.45
CA PRO A 118 -48.97 -22.36 56.65
C PRO A 118 -49.27 -22.16 55.16
N GLU A 119 -48.36 -22.64 54.31
CA GLU A 119 -48.24 -22.47 52.86
C GLU A 119 -49.39 -23.02 51.98
N PRO A 120 -49.70 -22.37 50.84
CA PRO A 120 -49.74 -23.05 49.54
C PRO A 120 -48.31 -23.15 49.00
N ARG A 121 -47.90 -24.29 48.41
CA ARG A 121 -46.54 -24.51 47.86
C ARG A 121 -46.18 -23.40 46.85
N GLN A 122 -45.63 -22.30 47.32
CA GLN A 122 -45.11 -21.24 46.48
C GLN A 122 -43.78 -21.74 45.94
N LEU A 123 -43.70 -21.99 44.63
CA LEU A 123 -42.43 -22.27 43.94
C LEU A 123 -41.45 -21.08 44.01
N GLY A 124 -41.77 -20.01 44.74
CA GLY A 124 -40.98 -18.78 44.87
C GLY A 124 -40.90 -17.97 43.57
N LEU A 125 -41.69 -18.32 42.55
CA LEU A 125 -41.65 -17.67 41.23
C LEU A 125 -42.33 -16.30 41.26
N LEU A 126 -41.70 -15.33 40.62
CA LEU A 126 -42.29 -14.01 40.38
C LEU A 126 -42.79 -13.95 38.94
N VAL A 127 -43.97 -13.38 38.73
CA VAL A 127 -44.53 -13.13 37.41
C VAL A 127 -45.02 -11.69 37.31
N SER A 128 -44.67 -11.02 36.23
CA SER A 128 -45.22 -9.70 35.87
C SER A 128 -45.79 -9.71 34.47
N GLN A 129 -46.78 -8.85 34.23
CA GLN A 129 -47.46 -8.68 32.96
C GLN A 129 -47.59 -7.19 32.68
N ASN A 130 -46.94 -6.71 31.63
CA ASN A 130 -46.83 -5.29 31.30
C ASN A 130 -47.24 -5.01 29.85
N TYR A 131 -47.80 -3.84 29.59
CA TYR A 131 -48.27 -3.43 28.25
C TYR A 131 -47.46 -2.26 27.71
N PHE A 132 -47.19 -2.26 26.41
CA PHE A 132 -46.50 -1.17 25.71
C PHE A 132 -47.09 -0.97 24.32
N ARG A 133 -47.03 0.27 23.84
CA ARG A 133 -47.39 0.61 22.46
C ARG A 133 -46.22 0.21 21.55
N ALA A 134 -46.47 -0.57 20.50
CA ALA A 134 -45.40 -1.18 19.71
C ALA A 134 -44.52 -0.15 18.97
N ASP A 135 -45.06 1.03 18.65
CA ASP A 135 -44.38 2.13 17.97
C ASP A 135 -43.76 3.18 18.92
N ASP A 136 -43.92 3.01 20.24
CA ASP A 136 -43.49 3.97 21.27
C ASP A 136 -43.17 3.26 22.61
N ARG A 137 -42.30 2.24 22.53
CA ARG A 137 -41.99 1.35 23.66
C ARG A 137 -41.07 1.94 24.72
N TYR A 138 -40.19 2.87 24.35
CA TYR A 138 -39.09 3.31 25.22
C TYR A 138 -39.16 4.80 25.50
N ARG A 139 -38.85 5.16 26.75
CA ARG A 139 -38.48 6.53 27.15
C ARG A 139 -37.03 6.54 27.61
N TYR A 140 -36.40 7.70 27.53
CA TYR A 140 -35.00 7.87 27.92
C TYR A 140 -34.86 8.96 28.97
N GLU A 141 -34.20 8.63 30.06
CA GLU A 141 -33.83 9.54 31.14
C GLU A 141 -32.34 9.34 31.39
N ASP A 142 -31.55 10.43 31.40
CA ASP A 142 -30.08 10.37 31.56
C ASP A 142 -29.36 9.38 30.62
N ASN A 143 -29.89 9.25 29.39
CA ASN A 143 -29.42 8.33 28.36
C ASN A 143 -29.60 6.82 28.70
N GLU A 144 -30.27 6.51 29.81
CA GLU A 144 -30.74 5.18 30.15
C GLU A 144 -32.08 4.89 29.48
N ARG A 145 -32.23 3.67 28.98
CA ARG A 145 -33.46 3.23 28.31
C ARG A 145 -34.40 2.65 29.34
N HIS A 146 -35.58 3.25 29.48
CA HIS A 146 -36.66 2.74 30.31
C HIS A 146 -37.83 2.28 29.42
N ASP A 147 -38.50 1.20 29.84
CA ASP A 147 -39.76 0.82 29.21
C ASP A 147 -40.84 1.87 29.54
N LYS A 148 -41.64 2.21 28.53
CA LYS A 148 -42.79 3.11 28.62
C LYS A 148 -44.05 2.26 28.68
N TYR A 149 -44.46 1.93 29.90
CA TYR A 149 -45.66 1.14 30.12
C TYR A 149 -46.94 1.94 29.82
N VAL A 150 -47.95 1.24 29.36
CA VAL A 150 -49.30 1.78 29.15
C VAL A 150 -50.11 1.48 30.41
N ASP A 151 -50.20 2.46 31.30
CA ASP A 151 -50.90 2.34 32.59
C ASP A 151 -52.34 2.93 32.55
N GLY A 152 -52.74 3.48 31.40
CA GLY A 152 -54.03 4.15 31.19
C GLY A 152 -54.84 3.59 30.03
N GLU A 153 -55.45 4.47 29.25
CA GLU A 153 -56.30 4.11 28.10
C GLU A 153 -55.51 3.54 26.92
N PHE A 154 -56.15 2.64 26.19
CA PHE A 154 -55.69 2.02 24.96
C PHE A 154 -56.44 2.60 23.75
N LEU A 155 -55.82 2.61 22.58
CA LEU A 155 -56.42 3.09 21.33
C LEU A 155 -56.89 1.93 20.45
N VAL A 156 -58.00 2.15 19.76
CA VAL A 156 -58.40 1.30 18.63
C VAL A 156 -57.37 1.35 17.50
N HIS A 157 -57.29 0.28 16.71
CA HIS A 157 -56.41 0.16 15.53
C HIS A 157 -54.92 0.44 15.79
N THR A 158 -54.51 0.42 17.05
CA THR A 158 -53.13 0.62 17.48
C THR A 158 -52.56 -0.70 17.99
N VAL A 159 -51.35 -1.05 17.54
CA VAL A 159 -50.71 -2.30 17.96
C VAL A 159 -50.07 -2.13 19.34
N TYR A 160 -50.51 -2.97 20.26
CA TYR A 160 -49.95 -3.12 21.59
C TYR A 160 -49.21 -4.45 21.72
N GLN A 161 -48.24 -4.47 22.61
CA GLN A 161 -47.52 -5.67 23.00
C GLN A 161 -47.68 -5.87 24.50
N CYS A 162 -47.88 -7.13 24.87
CA CYS A 162 -47.88 -7.57 26.25
C CYS A 162 -46.60 -8.38 26.49
N GLN A 163 -45.84 -8.00 27.52
CA GLN A 163 -44.67 -8.74 27.98
C GLN A 163 -45.01 -9.41 29.30
N VAL A 164 -44.76 -10.70 29.33
CA VAL A 164 -44.80 -11.52 30.53
C VAL A 164 -43.37 -11.84 30.94
N VAL A 165 -42.99 -11.48 32.17
CA VAL A 165 -41.66 -11.79 32.72
C VAL A 165 -41.82 -12.80 33.85
N LEU A 166 -41.15 -13.94 33.73
CA LEU A 166 -41.06 -14.95 34.79
C LEU A 166 -39.66 -14.93 35.37
N THR A 167 -39.58 -14.83 36.70
CA THR A 167 -38.32 -14.86 37.43
C THR A 167 -38.33 -15.98 38.45
N ASN A 168 -37.28 -16.81 38.41
CA ASN A 168 -37.01 -17.83 39.43
C ASN A 168 -35.89 -17.33 40.34
N PRO A 169 -36.18 -16.84 41.55
CA PRO A 169 -35.18 -16.47 42.52
C PRO A 169 -34.57 -17.68 43.25
N GLY A 170 -35.06 -18.90 43.01
CA GLY A 170 -34.61 -20.13 43.67
C GLY A 170 -33.44 -20.83 42.97
N SER A 171 -32.77 -21.71 43.72
CA SER A 171 -31.61 -22.49 43.25
C SER A 171 -31.96 -23.73 42.42
N ALA A 172 -33.25 -24.09 42.32
CA ALA A 172 -33.71 -25.24 41.57
C ALA A 172 -34.31 -24.79 40.22
N PRO A 173 -34.01 -25.46 39.09
CA PRO A 173 -34.67 -25.16 37.82
C PRO A 173 -36.11 -25.69 37.80
N HIS A 174 -36.97 -25.04 37.03
CA HIS A 174 -38.38 -25.42 36.85
C HIS A 174 -38.71 -25.66 35.38
N LYS A 175 -39.45 -26.73 35.10
CA LYS A 175 -40.22 -26.89 33.87
C LYS A 175 -41.65 -26.47 34.17
N LEU A 176 -42.16 -25.49 33.44
CA LEU A 176 -43.41 -24.80 33.71
C LEU A 176 -44.29 -24.82 32.46
N GLU A 177 -45.59 -24.81 32.67
CA GLU A 177 -46.62 -24.66 31.66
C GLU A 177 -47.23 -23.26 31.85
N LEU A 178 -47.22 -22.42 30.82
CA LEU A 178 -47.72 -21.06 30.86
C LEU A 178 -48.91 -20.94 29.93
N LEU A 179 -50.06 -20.54 30.47
CA LEU A 179 -51.23 -20.15 29.70
C LEU A 179 -51.20 -18.63 29.52
N VAL A 180 -51.08 -18.19 28.28
CA VAL A 180 -51.16 -16.78 27.88
C VAL A 180 -52.33 -16.56 26.93
N GLN A 181 -52.97 -15.41 27.05
CA GLN A 181 -54.12 -15.03 26.23
C GLN A 181 -54.02 -13.57 25.84
N ILE A 182 -54.51 -13.17 24.66
CA ILE A 182 -54.75 -11.76 24.36
C ILE A 182 -56.04 -11.28 25.06
N PRO A 183 -56.24 -9.96 25.25
CA PRO A 183 -57.48 -9.43 25.81
C PRO A 183 -58.71 -9.90 25.03
N ARG A 184 -59.81 -10.19 25.74
CA ARG A 184 -61.02 -10.74 25.14
C ARG A 184 -61.64 -9.73 24.16
N GLY A 185 -61.60 -10.03 22.87
CA GLY A 185 -62.12 -9.16 21.81
C GLY A 185 -61.05 -8.36 21.07
N ALA A 186 -59.78 -8.47 21.48
CA ALA A 186 -58.64 -8.03 20.69
C ALA A 186 -58.35 -8.99 19.53
N VAL A 187 -57.60 -8.51 18.53
CA VAL A 187 -57.19 -9.29 17.35
C VAL A 187 -55.67 -9.47 17.39
N PRO A 188 -55.15 -10.71 17.27
CA PRO A 188 -53.71 -10.96 17.30
C PRO A 188 -53.03 -10.46 16.02
N VAL A 189 -51.78 -10.01 16.15
CA VAL A 189 -50.92 -9.62 15.03
C VAL A 189 -49.54 -10.27 15.16
N SER A 190 -48.65 -10.05 14.18
CA SER A 190 -47.28 -10.59 14.20
C SER A 190 -47.23 -12.12 14.33
N ASN A 191 -48.08 -12.82 13.58
CA ASN A 191 -48.31 -14.28 13.69
C ASN A 191 -48.73 -14.73 15.11
N GLY A 192 -49.45 -13.87 15.83
CA GLY A 192 -49.91 -14.13 17.19
C GLY A 192 -51.09 -15.11 17.29
N PHE A 193 -51.55 -15.31 18.52
CA PHE A 193 -52.57 -16.28 18.90
C PHE A 193 -53.66 -15.61 19.74
N ALA A 194 -54.83 -16.23 19.85
CA ALA A 194 -55.84 -15.80 20.81
C ALA A 194 -55.52 -16.30 22.22
N THR A 195 -55.27 -17.61 22.34
CA THR A 195 -54.83 -18.30 23.56
C THR A 195 -53.71 -19.26 23.17
N GLN A 196 -52.66 -19.37 23.99
CA GLN A 196 -51.58 -20.31 23.77
C GLN A 196 -51.02 -20.85 25.09
N ASP A 197 -50.76 -22.15 25.10
CA ASP A 197 -49.99 -22.82 26.15
C ASP A 197 -48.53 -22.93 25.71
N LEU A 198 -47.62 -22.51 26.60
CA LEU A 198 -46.18 -22.49 26.37
C LEU A 198 -45.49 -23.35 27.43
N HIS A 199 -44.54 -24.19 26.99
CA HIS A 199 -43.68 -24.92 27.90
C HIS A 199 -42.39 -24.14 28.10
N VAL A 200 -42.11 -23.76 29.35
CA VAL A 200 -40.98 -22.90 29.72
C VAL A 200 -40.04 -23.66 30.65
N HIS A 201 -38.77 -23.74 30.25
CA HIS A 201 -37.72 -24.19 31.14
C HIS A 201 -37.05 -22.97 31.77
N LEU A 202 -37.36 -22.71 33.04
CA LEU A 202 -36.83 -21.58 33.80
C LEU A 202 -35.66 -22.06 34.67
N PRO A 203 -34.40 -21.69 34.36
CA PRO A 203 -33.23 -22.11 35.14
C PRO A 203 -33.25 -21.59 36.58
N ALA A 204 -32.39 -22.16 37.43
CA ALA A 204 -32.10 -21.61 38.75
C ALA A 204 -31.60 -20.15 38.63
N TYR A 205 -32.12 -19.25 39.46
CA TYR A 205 -31.81 -17.80 39.42
C TYR A 205 -32.06 -17.15 38.04
N GLY A 206 -32.89 -17.77 37.19
CA GLY A 206 -33.13 -17.36 35.81
C GLY A 206 -34.34 -16.45 35.64
N THR A 207 -34.31 -15.60 34.62
CA THR A 207 -35.46 -14.81 34.17
C THR A 207 -35.76 -15.12 32.71
N GLN A 208 -37.04 -15.24 32.34
CA GLN A 208 -37.48 -15.43 30.97
C GLN A 208 -38.62 -14.46 30.63
N SER A 209 -38.53 -13.82 29.47
CA SER A 209 -39.55 -12.90 28.96
C SER A 209 -40.25 -13.50 27.75
N ILE A 210 -41.57 -13.34 27.69
CA ILE A 210 -42.44 -13.79 26.61
C ILE A 210 -43.25 -12.59 26.15
N GLU A 211 -43.25 -12.32 24.86
CA GLU A 211 -43.95 -11.16 24.28
C GLU A 211 -44.94 -11.62 23.21
N TYR A 212 -46.12 -11.01 23.20
CA TYR A 212 -47.13 -11.22 22.15
C TYR A 212 -47.86 -9.90 21.85
N ALA A 213 -48.38 -9.77 20.62
CA ALA A 213 -48.91 -8.51 20.10
C ALA A 213 -50.37 -8.63 19.65
N PHE A 214 -51.14 -7.57 19.86
CA PHE A 214 -52.55 -7.48 19.48
C PHE A 214 -52.97 -6.03 19.23
N TYR A 215 -54.14 -5.82 18.61
CA TYR A 215 -54.81 -4.53 18.57
C TYR A 215 -56.30 -4.68 18.88
N PHE A 216 -56.97 -3.57 19.18
CA PHE A 216 -58.42 -3.54 19.42
C PHE A 216 -59.16 -2.99 18.21
N PRO A 217 -60.17 -3.69 17.67
CA PRO A 217 -60.92 -3.23 16.50
C PRO A 217 -62.01 -2.20 16.81
N ALA A 218 -62.38 -2.02 18.08
CA ALA A 218 -63.42 -1.08 18.52
C ALA A 218 -63.15 -0.59 19.95
N ALA A 219 -63.76 0.54 20.33
CA ALA A 219 -63.70 1.08 21.69
C ALA A 219 -64.59 0.26 22.65
N GLY A 220 -64.20 0.20 23.92
CA GLY A 220 -64.90 -0.54 24.96
C GLY A 220 -63.99 -0.97 26.11
N SER A 221 -64.55 -1.73 27.05
CA SER A 221 -63.84 -2.28 28.20
C SER A 221 -63.53 -3.76 27.95
N TYR A 222 -62.23 -4.09 27.90
CA TYR A 222 -61.75 -5.41 27.48
C TYR A 222 -61.08 -6.13 28.65
N ALA A 223 -61.71 -7.19 29.14
CA ALA A 223 -61.10 -8.04 30.17
C ALA A 223 -59.88 -8.78 29.59
N HIS A 224 -58.73 -8.70 30.28
CA HIS A 224 -57.53 -9.45 29.95
C HIS A 224 -57.27 -10.52 31.01
N PHE A 225 -57.45 -11.78 30.59
CA PHE A 225 -57.12 -12.93 31.41
C PHE A 225 -55.61 -12.95 31.70
N PRO A 226 -55.19 -12.96 32.97
CA PRO A 226 -53.78 -12.87 33.31
C PRO A 226 -53.04 -14.14 32.95
N VAL A 227 -51.72 -14.03 32.74
CA VAL A 227 -50.87 -15.22 32.62
C VAL A 227 -51.03 -16.13 33.84
N HIS A 228 -51.21 -17.42 33.60
CA HIS A 228 -51.18 -18.46 34.61
C HIS A 228 -49.97 -19.37 34.36
N VAL A 229 -49.24 -19.67 35.43
CA VAL A 229 -48.06 -20.51 35.41
C VAL A 229 -48.35 -21.75 36.25
N ALA A 230 -48.31 -22.92 35.64
CA ALA A 230 -48.52 -24.22 36.27
C ALA A 230 -47.23 -25.07 36.24
N LYS A 231 -47.15 -26.05 37.13
CA LYS A 231 -46.11 -27.08 37.14
C LYS A 231 -46.76 -28.43 37.39
N HIS A 232 -46.58 -29.37 36.47
CA HIS A 232 -47.23 -30.70 36.50
C HIS A 232 -48.77 -30.62 36.56
N GLY A 233 -49.37 -29.69 35.81
CA GLY A 233 -50.82 -29.49 35.80
C GLY A 233 -51.42 -28.79 37.03
N GLU A 234 -50.61 -28.41 38.03
CA GLU A 234 -51.07 -27.64 39.19
C GLU A 234 -50.66 -26.16 39.07
N LEU A 235 -51.60 -25.24 39.33
CA LEU A 235 -51.35 -23.80 39.29
C LEU A 235 -50.32 -23.39 40.36
N ALA A 236 -49.27 -22.71 39.94
CA ALA A 236 -48.18 -22.26 40.81
C ALA A 236 -48.22 -20.75 41.09
N VAL A 237 -48.33 -19.92 40.05
CA VAL A 237 -48.39 -18.45 40.17
C VAL A 237 -49.17 -17.86 39.00
N PHE A 238 -49.83 -16.72 39.18
CA PHE A 238 -50.52 -15.99 38.12
C PHE A 238 -50.36 -14.48 38.31
N ALA A 239 -50.45 -13.70 37.23
CA ALA A 239 -50.44 -12.24 37.32
C ALA A 239 -51.82 -11.71 37.77
N ALA A 240 -51.89 -10.46 38.21
CA ALA A 240 -53.18 -9.85 38.55
C ALA A 240 -54.07 -9.71 37.29
N PRO A 241 -55.36 -10.07 37.34
CA PRO A 241 -56.27 -9.82 36.24
C PRO A 241 -56.40 -8.31 35.99
N SER A 242 -56.51 -7.93 34.72
CA SER A 242 -56.63 -6.52 34.32
C SER A 242 -57.79 -6.31 33.37
N THR A 243 -58.33 -5.11 33.37
CA THR A 243 -59.33 -4.65 32.39
C THR A 243 -58.72 -3.47 31.66
N LEU A 244 -58.70 -3.55 30.34
CA LEU A 244 -58.07 -2.56 29.48
C LEU A 244 -59.17 -1.70 28.87
N GLU A 245 -59.17 -0.41 29.21
CA GLU A 245 -60.12 0.57 28.68
C GLU A 245 -59.61 1.06 27.32
N VAL A 246 -60.38 0.79 26.27
CA VAL A 246 -60.04 1.10 24.88
C VAL A 246 -60.95 2.20 24.37
N VAL A 247 -60.37 3.25 23.79
CA VAL A 247 -61.08 4.43 23.31
C VAL A 247 -60.73 4.72 21.85
N ASP A 248 -61.63 5.39 21.13
CA ASP A 248 -61.35 5.88 19.78
C ASP A 248 -60.34 7.05 19.79
N ARG A 249 -60.29 7.77 20.90
CA ARG A 249 -59.39 8.90 21.13
C ARG A 249 -59.00 8.95 22.61
N LEU A 250 -57.69 8.96 22.88
CA LEU A 250 -57.17 9.13 24.25
C LEU A 250 -57.72 10.43 24.85
N SER A 251 -58.16 10.35 26.10
CA SER A 251 -58.52 11.51 26.93
C SER A 251 -57.32 12.41 27.18
N THR A 252 -56.11 11.82 27.23
CA THR A 252 -54.84 12.53 27.33
C THR A 252 -53.94 12.16 26.15
N VAL A 253 -53.66 13.13 25.27
CA VAL A 253 -52.71 12.95 24.18
C VAL A 253 -51.30 13.25 24.69
N ASP A 254 -50.37 12.32 24.48
CA ASP A 254 -48.96 12.57 24.74
C ASP A 254 -48.38 13.52 23.66
N THR A 255 -48.50 14.82 23.94
CA THR A 255 -48.02 15.90 23.08
C THR A 255 -46.49 15.99 23.01
N LEU A 256 -45.78 15.28 23.89
CA LEU A 256 -44.32 15.25 23.95
C LEU A 256 -43.73 14.05 23.18
N SER A 257 -44.56 13.12 22.72
CA SER A 257 -44.10 12.01 21.88
C SER A 257 -43.65 12.49 20.49
N TRP A 258 -42.60 11.87 19.94
CA TRP A 258 -42.19 12.14 18.56
C TRP A 258 -43.32 11.87 17.55
N SER A 259 -44.17 10.88 17.85
CA SER A 259 -45.34 10.57 17.03
C SER A 259 -46.29 11.78 16.91
N HIS A 260 -46.54 12.48 18.01
CA HIS A 260 -47.37 13.68 18.01
C HIS A 260 -46.64 14.87 17.40
N VAL A 261 -45.42 15.15 17.86
CA VAL A 261 -44.66 16.33 17.43
C VAL A 261 -44.42 16.32 15.92
N SER A 262 -43.99 15.19 15.36
CA SER A 262 -43.71 15.10 13.93
C SER A 262 -44.95 15.37 13.05
N GLN A 263 -46.15 14.99 13.49
CA GLN A 263 -47.36 15.08 12.68
C GLN A 263 -48.22 16.32 12.97
N HIS A 264 -48.20 16.83 14.20
CA HIS A 264 -49.19 17.81 14.65
C HIS A 264 -48.61 19.10 15.24
N ALA A 265 -47.35 19.12 15.68
CA ALA A 265 -46.75 20.34 16.22
C ALA A 265 -46.66 21.44 15.16
N ASP A 266 -46.67 22.69 15.61
CA ASP A 266 -46.28 23.82 14.77
C ASP A 266 -44.75 23.82 14.53
N THR A 267 -44.29 24.69 13.63
CA THR A 267 -42.86 24.74 13.26
C THR A 267 -41.96 25.12 14.45
N PRO A 268 -42.27 26.13 15.28
CA PRO A 268 -41.47 26.45 16.46
C PRO A 268 -41.33 25.28 17.45
N THR A 269 -42.44 24.60 17.78
CA THR A 269 -42.41 23.43 18.68
C THR A 269 -41.63 22.28 18.07
N LEU A 270 -41.77 22.01 16.76
CA LEU A 270 -40.97 21.00 16.07
C LEU A 270 -39.47 21.32 16.17
N LEU A 271 -39.05 22.56 15.88
CA LEU A 271 -37.65 22.95 15.94
C LEU A 271 -37.08 22.90 17.36
N ALA A 272 -37.86 23.30 18.37
CA ALA A 272 -37.48 23.14 19.77
C ALA A 272 -37.23 21.66 20.10
N TYR A 273 -38.15 20.78 19.71
CA TYR A 273 -38.02 19.34 19.92
C TYR A 273 -36.75 18.76 19.29
N LEU A 274 -36.47 19.12 18.03
CA LEU A 274 -35.26 18.66 17.32
C LEU A 274 -33.96 19.14 17.99
N ASN A 275 -33.98 20.28 18.69
CA ASN A 275 -32.82 20.78 19.41
C ASN A 275 -32.61 20.09 20.76
N GLU A 276 -33.69 19.77 21.45
CA GLU A 276 -33.63 19.20 22.80
C GLU A 276 -33.43 17.68 22.80
N HIS A 277 -33.85 16.98 21.75
CA HIS A 277 -33.86 15.52 21.71
C HIS A 277 -32.70 14.91 20.90
N ASN A 278 -32.41 13.64 21.16
CA ASN A 278 -31.44 12.86 20.40
C ASN A 278 -32.00 12.47 19.02
N LEU A 279 -31.59 13.21 18.00
CA LEU A 279 -32.01 13.04 16.61
C LEU A 279 -31.71 11.65 16.02
N GLY A 280 -30.68 10.95 16.50
CA GLY A 280 -30.32 9.62 16.02
C GLY A 280 -31.35 8.53 16.40
N ARG A 281 -32.28 8.85 17.31
CA ARG A 281 -33.38 7.96 17.71
C ARG A 281 -34.70 8.24 16.99
N LEU A 282 -34.77 9.36 16.28
CA LEU A 282 -36.00 9.80 15.65
C LEU A 282 -36.05 9.30 14.20
N ASP A 283 -37.19 8.77 13.79
CA ASP A 283 -37.49 8.65 12.37
C ASP A 283 -37.82 10.03 11.82
N LEU A 284 -36.78 10.73 11.35
CA LEU A 284 -36.87 12.05 10.73
C LEU A 284 -37.67 12.03 9.42
N GLY A 285 -37.87 10.87 8.78
CA GLY A 285 -38.72 10.75 7.60
C GLY A 285 -40.17 11.16 7.86
N ARG A 286 -40.64 11.05 9.10
CA ARG A 286 -42.02 11.42 9.50
C ARG A 286 -42.36 12.89 9.29
N ILE A 287 -41.36 13.79 9.22
CA ILE A 287 -41.58 15.22 8.94
C ILE A 287 -41.34 15.59 7.46
N ALA A 288 -41.04 14.63 6.59
CA ALA A 288 -40.69 14.90 5.19
C ALA A 288 -41.79 15.65 4.44
N TRP A 289 -43.07 15.40 4.74
CA TRP A 289 -44.19 16.10 4.11
C TRP A 289 -44.18 17.61 4.39
N ARG A 290 -43.64 18.04 5.54
CA ARG A 290 -43.52 19.46 5.92
C ARG A 290 -42.44 20.20 5.14
N MET A 291 -41.43 19.49 4.64
CA MET A 291 -40.31 20.05 3.89
C MET A 291 -40.70 20.66 2.54
N ARG A 292 -41.97 20.54 2.10
CA ARG A 292 -42.50 21.25 0.92
C ARG A 292 -42.58 22.76 1.13
N GLU A 293 -42.72 23.20 2.37
CA GLU A 293 -42.72 24.62 2.72
C GLU A 293 -41.26 25.10 2.86
N ARG A 294 -40.90 26.20 2.20
CA ARG A 294 -39.52 26.68 2.08
C ARG A 294 -38.95 27.11 3.44
N GLY A 295 -39.74 27.82 4.26
CA GLY A 295 -39.31 28.27 5.59
C GLY A 295 -39.01 27.11 6.54
N VAL A 296 -39.89 26.10 6.58
CA VAL A 296 -39.67 24.86 7.35
C VAL A 296 -38.44 24.12 6.84
N PHE A 297 -38.30 23.97 5.51
CA PHE A 297 -37.14 23.31 4.92
C PHE A 297 -35.82 23.94 5.35
N GLU A 298 -35.70 25.27 5.23
CA GLU A 298 -34.49 25.99 5.61
C GLU A 298 -34.20 25.87 7.11
N ALA A 299 -35.21 26.05 7.96
CA ALA A 299 -35.03 25.98 9.41
C ALA A 299 -34.67 24.58 9.91
N VAL A 300 -35.28 23.54 9.34
CA VAL A 300 -34.97 22.14 9.66
C VAL A 300 -33.56 21.81 9.17
N LEU A 301 -33.18 22.13 7.93
CA LEU A 301 -31.83 21.85 7.44
C LEU A 301 -30.75 22.63 8.21
N ALA A 302 -31.01 23.87 8.61
CA ALA A 302 -30.12 24.63 9.47
C ALA A 302 -29.91 23.94 10.82
N THR A 303 -31.00 23.44 11.42
CA THR A 303 -30.95 22.68 12.69
C THR A 303 -30.13 21.39 12.53
N LEU A 304 -30.41 20.60 11.50
CA LEU A 304 -29.70 19.35 11.21
C LEU A 304 -28.21 19.59 10.93
N THR A 305 -27.88 20.64 10.16
CA THR A 305 -26.50 21.03 9.86
C THR A 305 -25.73 21.40 11.12
N ARG A 306 -26.31 22.27 11.97
CA ARG A 306 -25.71 22.65 13.26
C ARG A 306 -25.51 21.45 14.19
N ARG A 307 -26.40 20.46 14.09
CA ARG A 307 -26.36 19.22 14.89
C ARG A 307 -25.54 18.10 14.23
N HIS A 308 -24.91 18.35 13.08
CA HIS A 308 -24.17 17.35 12.30
C HIS A 308 -24.97 16.08 11.96
N VAL A 309 -26.28 16.22 11.68
CA VAL A 309 -27.17 15.09 11.32
C VAL A 309 -27.56 15.17 9.85
N TYR A 310 -27.47 14.03 9.16
CA TYR A 310 -27.94 13.87 7.79
C TYR A 310 -29.15 12.92 7.73
N ALA A 311 -30.22 13.36 7.09
CA ALA A 311 -31.43 12.57 6.86
C ALA A 311 -31.83 12.64 5.38
N GLN A 312 -31.49 11.61 4.61
CA GLN A 312 -31.65 11.60 3.15
C GLN A 312 -33.04 12.06 2.65
N PRO A 313 -34.18 11.60 3.22
CA PRO A 313 -35.49 12.04 2.75
C PRO A 313 -35.70 13.56 2.85
N LEU A 314 -35.19 14.18 3.92
CA LEU A 314 -35.34 15.61 4.16
C LEU A 314 -34.42 16.44 3.24
N TRP A 315 -33.16 16.02 3.11
CA TRP A 315 -32.20 16.68 2.21
C TRP A 315 -32.58 16.56 0.73
N SER A 316 -33.32 15.52 0.34
CA SER A 316 -33.81 15.36 -1.04
C SER A 316 -34.75 16.49 -1.49
N TYR A 317 -35.44 17.15 -0.56
CA TYR A 317 -36.28 18.32 -0.86
C TYR A 317 -35.47 19.54 -1.34
N ALA A 318 -34.14 19.53 -1.23
CA ALA A 318 -33.30 20.54 -1.85
C ALA A 318 -33.54 20.63 -3.37
N ILE A 319 -33.85 19.49 -4.02
CA ILE A 319 -34.20 19.45 -5.45
C ILE A 319 -35.53 20.17 -5.69
N HIS A 320 -36.54 19.91 -4.85
CA HIS A 320 -37.86 20.55 -4.93
C HIS A 320 -37.74 22.08 -4.84
N HIS A 321 -36.86 22.56 -3.96
CA HIS A 321 -36.65 23.97 -3.69
C HIS A 321 -35.57 24.63 -4.58
N ALA A 322 -34.97 23.89 -5.51
CA ALA A 322 -33.84 24.32 -6.34
C ALA A 322 -32.69 24.96 -5.52
N ASP A 323 -32.44 24.45 -4.32
CA ASP A 323 -31.40 24.98 -3.43
C ASP A 323 -30.04 24.36 -3.80
N VAL A 324 -29.22 25.09 -4.55
CA VAL A 324 -27.92 24.62 -5.06
C VAL A 324 -27.00 24.11 -3.94
N GLY A 325 -26.93 24.83 -2.82
CA GLY A 325 -26.06 24.47 -1.71
C GLY A 325 -26.49 23.16 -1.05
N ALA A 326 -27.78 23.03 -0.75
CA ALA A 326 -28.33 21.83 -0.13
C ALA A 326 -28.36 20.63 -1.11
N ILE A 327 -28.59 20.86 -2.41
CA ILE A 327 -28.44 19.82 -3.44
C ILE A 327 -27.02 19.26 -3.41
N GLY A 328 -26.01 20.13 -3.31
CA GLY A 328 -24.63 19.67 -3.22
C GLY A 328 -24.36 18.78 -2.00
N VAL A 329 -24.92 19.09 -0.83
CA VAL A 329 -24.83 18.22 0.36
C VAL A 329 -25.55 16.89 0.11
N PHE A 330 -26.76 16.92 -0.45
CA PHE A 330 -27.53 15.72 -0.76
C PHE A 330 -26.76 14.79 -1.72
N LEU A 331 -26.27 15.33 -2.84
CA LEU A 331 -25.49 14.58 -3.84
C LEU A 331 -24.21 14.01 -3.24
N ARG A 332 -23.55 14.72 -2.31
CA ARG A 332 -22.35 14.21 -1.64
C ARG A 332 -22.59 12.92 -0.85
N HIS A 333 -23.82 12.66 -0.42
CA HIS A 333 -24.20 11.42 0.28
C HIS A 333 -24.74 10.33 -0.67
N GLN A 334 -24.84 10.60 -1.98
CA GLN A 334 -25.28 9.62 -2.97
C GLN A 334 -24.07 8.92 -3.61
N ASP A 335 -23.34 8.13 -2.83
CA ASP A 335 -22.07 7.51 -3.27
C ASP A 335 -22.20 6.68 -4.55
N ALA A 336 -23.31 5.94 -4.71
CA ALA A 336 -23.57 5.16 -5.93
C ALA A 336 -23.74 6.06 -7.17
N PHE A 337 -24.43 7.20 -7.04
CA PHE A 337 -24.58 8.18 -8.11
C PHE A 337 -23.23 8.81 -8.46
N LEU A 338 -22.47 9.25 -7.46
CA LEU A 338 -21.17 9.88 -7.68
C LEU A 338 -20.16 8.93 -8.33
N ARG A 339 -20.13 7.66 -7.91
CA ARG A 339 -19.33 6.62 -8.57
C ARG A 339 -19.76 6.40 -10.02
N GLY A 340 -21.07 6.50 -10.30
CA GLY A 340 -21.60 6.45 -11.67
C GLY A 340 -21.16 7.62 -12.56
N CYS A 341 -20.79 8.76 -11.98
CA CYS A 341 -20.23 9.91 -12.72
C CYS A 341 -18.75 9.74 -13.08
N GLY A 342 -18.05 8.71 -12.57
CA GLY A 342 -16.62 8.50 -12.77
C GLY A 342 -15.79 8.69 -11.50
N LEU A 343 -14.47 8.89 -11.66
CA LEU A 343 -13.56 9.10 -10.52
C LEU A 343 -13.57 10.54 -10.02
N ALA A 344 -13.80 11.51 -10.90
CA ALA A 344 -13.91 12.92 -10.54
C ALA A 344 -15.05 13.57 -11.34
N ILE A 345 -15.74 14.52 -10.73
CA ILE A 345 -16.68 15.43 -11.37
C ILE A 345 -16.45 16.83 -10.79
N ASP A 346 -16.51 17.85 -11.64
CA ASP A 346 -16.52 19.24 -11.21
C ASP A 346 -17.71 19.92 -11.87
N SER A 347 -18.70 20.32 -11.05
CA SER A 347 -19.93 20.93 -11.51
C SER A 347 -20.42 21.95 -10.47
N PRO A 348 -21.30 22.90 -10.86
CA PRO A 348 -21.88 23.85 -9.91
C PRO A 348 -22.64 23.21 -8.74
N LEU A 349 -23.12 21.97 -8.90
CA LEU A 349 -23.88 21.25 -7.86
C LEU A 349 -22.97 20.41 -6.96
N VAL A 350 -21.98 19.73 -7.54
CA VAL A 350 -21.10 18.83 -6.79
C VAL A 350 -19.72 18.76 -7.44
N ARG A 351 -18.71 18.75 -6.57
CA ARG A 351 -17.33 18.43 -6.90
C ARG A 351 -16.93 17.16 -6.15
N THR A 352 -16.27 16.23 -6.83
CA THR A 352 -15.67 15.06 -6.20
C THR A 352 -14.16 15.06 -6.40
N ASP A 353 -13.44 14.96 -5.30
CA ASP A 353 -12.02 14.63 -5.29
C ASP A 353 -11.87 13.14 -4.97
N PRO A 354 -11.31 12.32 -5.89
CA PRO A 354 -11.14 10.89 -5.66
C PRO A 354 -10.21 10.56 -4.47
N ILE A 355 -9.28 11.45 -4.10
CA ILE A 355 -8.39 11.24 -2.95
C ILE A 355 -9.16 11.51 -1.65
N ALA A 356 -9.83 12.65 -1.52
CA ALA A 356 -10.68 12.93 -0.35
C ALA A 356 -11.79 11.88 -0.16
N ARG A 357 -12.30 11.32 -1.26
CA ARG A 357 -13.26 10.21 -1.27
C ARG A 357 -12.65 8.84 -1.02
N ARG A 358 -11.32 8.74 -0.94
CA ARG A 358 -10.56 7.50 -0.70
C ARG A 358 -10.75 6.46 -1.81
N TRP A 359 -11.09 6.91 -3.00
CA TRP A 359 -11.28 6.07 -4.17
C TRP A 359 -9.96 5.75 -4.84
N THR A 360 -8.99 6.65 -4.70
CA THR A 360 -7.61 6.50 -5.19
C THR A 360 -6.65 7.06 -4.17
N GLN A 361 -5.40 6.60 -4.18
CA GLN A 361 -4.32 7.19 -3.40
C GLN A 361 -3.03 7.18 -4.21
N HIS A 362 -2.09 8.06 -3.88
CA HIS A 362 -0.75 8.00 -4.42
C HIS A 362 0.04 6.87 -3.73
N LEU A 363 0.74 6.08 -4.52
CA LEU A 363 1.67 5.06 -4.04
C LEU A 363 3.06 5.30 -4.61
N GLU A 364 4.06 5.24 -3.74
CA GLU A 364 5.47 5.16 -4.12
C GLU A 364 5.92 3.69 -4.22
N TYR A 365 6.89 3.43 -5.10
CA TYR A 365 7.46 2.10 -5.33
C TYR A 365 8.96 2.10 -5.06
N ALA A 366 9.40 1.33 -4.06
CA ALA A 366 10.83 1.21 -3.74
C ALA A 366 11.14 -0.11 -3.00
N PRO A 367 12.29 -0.77 -3.29
CA PRO A 367 13.18 -0.52 -4.42
C PRO A 367 12.52 -0.94 -5.75
N LEU A 368 12.76 -0.23 -6.85
CA LEU A 368 12.28 -0.61 -8.17
C LEU A 368 13.43 -0.51 -9.18
N ILE A 369 13.72 -1.64 -9.85
CA ILE A 369 14.72 -1.71 -10.92
C ILE A 369 14.03 -2.27 -12.14
N ASN A 370 13.96 -1.50 -13.23
CA ASN A 370 13.37 -1.98 -14.47
C ASN A 370 14.36 -2.85 -15.24
N ALA A 371 13.88 -3.95 -15.81
CA ALA A 371 14.71 -4.78 -16.68
C ALA A 371 15.09 -4.10 -18.00
N ARG A 372 14.31 -3.09 -18.42
CA ARG A 372 14.43 -2.39 -19.72
C ARG A 372 13.91 -0.95 -19.60
N ALA A 373 14.70 0.01 -20.09
CA ALA A 373 14.29 1.42 -20.23
C ALA A 373 13.68 1.75 -21.61
N HIS A 374 14.12 1.05 -22.66
CA HIS A 374 13.66 1.29 -24.04
C HIS A 374 12.44 0.43 -24.40
N GLN A 375 11.61 0.97 -25.29
CA GLN A 375 10.44 0.28 -25.82
C GLN A 375 10.85 -0.94 -26.65
N LEU A 376 10.25 -2.09 -26.37
CA LEU A 376 10.39 -3.32 -27.17
C LEU A 376 9.05 -3.64 -27.83
N GLY A 377 9.02 -3.61 -29.16
CA GLY A 377 7.80 -3.84 -29.95
C GLY A 377 6.92 -2.59 -30.12
N ALA A 378 5.70 -2.80 -30.62
CA ALA A 378 4.81 -1.71 -31.04
C ALA A 378 4.28 -0.85 -29.88
N GLN A 379 4.23 -1.39 -28.66
CA GLN A 379 3.68 -0.70 -27.49
C GLN A 379 4.64 -0.77 -26.30
N ARG A 380 4.65 0.28 -25.48
CA ARG A 380 5.35 0.27 -24.19
C ARG A 380 4.58 -0.55 -23.18
N LYS A 381 5.32 -1.33 -22.38
CA LYS A 381 4.75 -2.18 -21.31
C LYS A 381 5.50 -1.94 -20.01
N ILE A 382 4.76 -1.63 -18.95
CA ILE A 382 5.28 -1.61 -17.57
C ILE A 382 5.28 -3.06 -17.08
N LEU A 383 6.45 -3.61 -16.76
CA LEU A 383 6.59 -5.02 -16.38
C LEU A 383 6.12 -5.29 -14.94
N ASN A 384 6.31 -4.33 -14.03
CA ASN A 384 5.75 -4.41 -12.68
C ASN A 384 4.23 -4.21 -12.75
N THR A 385 3.47 -5.27 -12.50
CA THR A 385 2.01 -5.28 -12.64
C THR A 385 1.30 -4.36 -11.63
N ALA A 386 1.83 -4.21 -10.43
CA ALA A 386 1.28 -3.31 -9.41
C ALA A 386 1.44 -1.85 -9.83
N LEU A 387 2.65 -1.45 -10.23
CA LEU A 387 2.91 -0.12 -10.79
C LEU A 387 2.07 0.14 -12.05
N ALA A 388 1.91 -0.86 -12.92
CA ALA A 388 1.09 -0.72 -14.12
C ALA A 388 -0.38 -0.41 -13.78
N ALA A 389 -0.97 -1.12 -12.81
CA ALA A 389 -2.33 -0.90 -12.36
C ALA A 389 -2.50 0.46 -11.67
N GLN A 390 -1.56 0.85 -10.82
CA GLN A 390 -1.56 2.15 -10.15
C GLN A 390 -1.44 3.31 -11.15
N TYR A 391 -0.52 3.21 -12.11
CA TYR A 391 -0.35 4.22 -13.14
C TYR A 391 -1.59 4.33 -14.04
N GLN A 392 -2.22 3.21 -14.40
CA GLN A 392 -3.48 3.24 -15.16
C GLN A 392 -4.61 3.90 -14.38
N THR A 393 -4.76 3.57 -13.10
CA THR A 393 -5.78 4.19 -12.22
C THR A 393 -5.55 5.70 -12.10
N PHE A 394 -4.30 6.12 -11.94
CA PHE A 394 -3.91 7.53 -11.93
C PHE A 394 -4.25 8.24 -13.25
N LEU A 395 -3.87 7.66 -14.40
CA LEU A 395 -4.21 8.22 -15.71
C LEU A 395 -5.72 8.28 -15.96
N GLN A 396 -6.46 7.27 -15.49
CA GLN A 396 -7.91 7.25 -15.56
C GLN A 396 -8.49 8.41 -14.74
N ALA A 397 -7.99 8.68 -13.53
CA ALA A 397 -8.42 9.81 -12.72
C ALA A 397 -8.18 11.15 -13.43
N LEU A 398 -7.02 11.32 -14.08
CA LEU A 398 -6.71 12.53 -14.86
C LEU A 398 -7.65 12.73 -16.05
N SER A 399 -8.15 11.66 -16.66
CA SER A 399 -9.05 11.75 -17.81
C SER A 399 -10.41 12.41 -17.50
N TYR A 400 -10.78 12.52 -16.22
CA TYR A 400 -11.99 13.20 -15.77
C TYR A 400 -11.78 14.70 -15.50
N GLN A 401 -10.58 15.23 -15.71
CA GLN A 401 -10.24 16.62 -15.45
C GLN A 401 -9.86 17.33 -16.75
N PRO A 402 -10.22 18.63 -16.93
CA PRO A 402 -9.87 19.37 -18.14
C PRO A 402 -8.35 19.46 -18.37
N ARG A 403 -7.59 19.59 -17.28
CA ARG A 403 -6.12 19.58 -17.27
C ARG A 403 -5.65 19.12 -15.89
N PRO A 404 -4.48 18.46 -15.79
CA PRO A 404 -3.88 18.17 -14.51
C PRO A 404 -3.41 19.45 -13.82
N ASP A 405 -3.52 19.49 -12.49
CA ASP A 405 -2.89 20.51 -11.66
C ASP A 405 -1.39 20.22 -11.43
N ASP A 406 -0.71 21.14 -10.73
CA ASP A 406 0.74 21.11 -10.51
C ASP A 406 1.17 19.91 -9.61
N ASP A 407 0.37 19.56 -8.60
CA ASP A 407 0.59 18.36 -7.76
C ASP A 407 0.43 17.06 -8.57
N GLN A 408 -0.59 16.99 -9.44
CA GLN A 408 -0.80 15.87 -10.33
C GLN A 408 0.29 15.74 -11.41
N LEU A 409 0.80 16.86 -11.93
CA LEU A 409 1.95 16.85 -12.83
C LEU A 409 3.20 16.33 -12.12
N LEU A 410 3.40 16.68 -10.85
CA LEU A 410 4.51 16.14 -10.04
C LEU A 410 4.38 14.62 -9.88
N VAL A 411 3.18 14.11 -9.58
CA VAL A 411 2.91 12.66 -9.52
C VAL A 411 3.13 11.99 -10.88
N ALA A 412 2.72 12.63 -11.97
CA ALA A 412 2.94 12.12 -13.32
C ALA A 412 4.44 12.06 -13.66
N ALA A 413 5.22 13.08 -13.28
CA ALA A 413 6.66 13.10 -13.43
C ALA A 413 7.31 11.96 -12.64
N TYR A 414 6.93 11.77 -11.38
CA TYR A 414 7.39 10.67 -10.54
C TYR A 414 7.15 9.30 -11.19
N TYR A 415 5.91 9.00 -11.62
CA TYR A 415 5.61 7.71 -12.26
C TYR A 415 6.34 7.51 -13.58
N THR A 416 6.63 8.59 -14.30
CA THR A 416 7.38 8.55 -15.56
C THR A 416 8.86 8.30 -15.31
N LEU A 417 9.44 8.92 -14.28
CA LEU A 417 10.82 8.66 -13.83
C LEU A 417 10.99 7.22 -13.34
N LEU A 418 10.05 6.68 -12.57
CA LEU A 418 10.06 5.27 -12.15
C LEU A 418 10.07 4.27 -13.32
N GLN A 419 9.63 4.68 -14.52
CA GLN A 419 9.63 3.87 -15.73
C GLN A 419 10.90 4.06 -16.58
N ASP A 420 11.93 4.72 -16.05
CA ASP A 420 13.15 5.16 -16.78
C ASP A 420 12.85 6.04 -18.00
N ARG A 421 11.68 6.69 -18.05
CA ARG A 421 11.29 7.63 -19.12
C ARG A 421 11.79 9.04 -18.81
N VAL A 422 13.07 9.16 -18.51
CA VAL A 422 13.72 10.38 -17.96
C VAL A 422 13.32 11.64 -18.71
N GLY A 423 13.50 11.70 -20.04
CA GLY A 423 13.19 12.90 -20.83
C GLY A 423 11.73 13.35 -20.74
N GLN A 424 10.78 12.42 -20.58
CA GLN A 424 9.37 12.77 -20.41
C GLN A 424 9.05 13.21 -18.99
N GLY A 425 9.70 12.60 -17.99
CA GLY A 425 9.62 13.06 -16.60
C GLY A 425 10.14 14.50 -16.46
N LEU A 426 11.28 14.80 -17.07
CA LEU A 426 11.85 16.16 -17.09
C LEU A 426 10.91 17.17 -17.77
N ALA A 427 10.35 16.82 -18.93
CA ALA A 427 9.41 17.69 -19.65
C ALA A 427 8.09 17.93 -18.88
N LEU A 428 7.67 16.99 -18.03
CA LEU A 428 6.55 17.19 -17.12
C LEU A 428 6.90 18.17 -15.99
N LEU A 429 8.09 18.05 -15.41
CA LEU A 429 8.58 18.98 -14.37
C LEU A 429 8.71 20.41 -14.88
N ASP A 430 9.15 20.60 -16.13
CA ASP A 430 9.29 21.93 -16.74
C ASP A 430 7.95 22.68 -16.92
N ARG A 431 6.82 21.98 -16.77
CA ARG A 431 5.46 22.57 -16.88
C ARG A 431 4.89 23.00 -15.53
N ILE A 432 5.55 22.65 -14.44
CA ILE A 432 5.04 22.87 -13.08
C ILE A 432 5.42 24.26 -12.62
N ASP A 433 4.45 24.97 -12.06
CA ASP A 433 4.70 26.18 -11.28
C ASP A 433 5.02 25.80 -9.82
N PRO A 434 6.26 25.99 -9.34
CA PRO A 434 6.68 25.56 -8.01
C PRO A 434 5.84 26.16 -6.88
N GLU A 435 5.33 27.39 -7.05
CA GLU A 435 4.56 28.08 -6.01
C GLU A 435 3.17 27.47 -5.80
N ARG A 436 2.70 26.66 -6.76
CA ARG A 436 1.37 26.05 -6.77
C ARG A 436 1.36 24.60 -6.30
N VAL A 437 2.54 24.03 -6.02
CA VAL A 437 2.69 22.67 -5.49
C VAL A 437 2.45 22.67 -3.99
N THR A 438 1.54 21.83 -3.51
CA THR A 438 1.24 21.71 -2.07
C THR A 438 2.38 20.98 -1.34
N GLY A 439 2.93 19.94 -1.96
CA GLY A 439 4.01 19.12 -1.42
C GLY A 439 5.42 19.66 -1.71
N GLN A 440 5.80 20.77 -1.09
CA GLN A 440 7.11 21.43 -1.33
C GLN A 440 8.31 20.51 -1.02
N LEU A 441 8.23 19.67 0.01
CA LEU A 441 9.28 18.72 0.35
C LEU A 441 9.51 17.69 -0.76
N GLN A 442 8.41 17.15 -1.31
CA GLN A 442 8.42 16.18 -2.40
C GLN A 442 8.91 16.84 -3.70
N TRP A 443 8.47 18.07 -3.97
CA TRP A 443 8.94 18.89 -5.08
C TRP A 443 10.46 19.09 -5.03
N ASP A 444 10.99 19.60 -3.92
CA ASP A 444 12.41 19.86 -3.73
C ASP A 444 13.24 18.58 -3.97
N TYR A 445 12.77 17.43 -3.48
CA TYR A 445 13.44 16.16 -3.70
C TYR A 445 13.43 15.71 -5.16
N VAL A 446 12.27 15.75 -5.83
CA VAL A 446 12.13 15.29 -7.22
C VAL A 446 12.91 16.21 -8.17
N VAL A 447 12.93 17.53 -7.93
CA VAL A 447 13.73 18.48 -8.71
C VAL A 447 15.22 18.24 -8.50
N ALA A 448 15.67 18.07 -7.25
CA ALA A 448 17.07 17.77 -6.97
C ALA A 448 17.50 16.45 -7.62
N TYR A 449 16.66 15.42 -7.57
CA TYR A 449 16.91 14.14 -8.23
C TYR A 449 16.94 14.28 -9.77
N ALA A 450 15.99 15.03 -10.34
CA ALA A 450 15.90 15.28 -11.77
C ALA A 450 17.11 16.03 -12.33
N ALA A 451 17.74 16.90 -11.53
CA ALA A 451 18.96 17.60 -11.92
C ALA A 451 20.14 16.65 -12.19
N LEU A 452 20.20 15.50 -11.51
CA LEU A 452 21.22 14.46 -11.75
C LEU A 452 21.17 13.90 -13.18
N HIS A 453 20.04 14.09 -13.89
CA HIS A 453 19.84 13.62 -15.25
C HIS A 453 20.01 14.71 -16.32
N ARG A 454 20.22 15.98 -15.95
CA ARG A 454 20.31 17.10 -16.90
C ARG A 454 21.75 17.45 -17.34
N ASP A 455 22.77 16.83 -16.72
CA ASP A 455 24.19 17.05 -17.01
C ASP A 455 24.58 18.54 -17.13
N ASN A 456 24.08 19.37 -16.20
CA ASN A 456 24.38 20.81 -16.16
C ASN A 456 24.80 21.27 -14.75
N LEU A 457 25.90 22.02 -14.68
CA LEU A 457 26.51 22.41 -13.40
C LEU A 457 25.60 23.32 -12.56
N GLU A 458 24.87 24.24 -13.19
CA GLU A 458 23.90 25.10 -12.50
C GLU A 458 22.75 24.30 -11.87
N GLY A 459 22.27 23.25 -12.55
CA GLY A 459 21.25 22.36 -12.01
C GLY A 459 21.76 21.54 -10.83
N LEU A 460 23.00 21.06 -10.88
CA LEU A 460 23.63 20.34 -9.76
C LEU A 460 23.83 21.25 -8.54
N ALA A 461 24.22 22.51 -8.75
CA ALA A 461 24.32 23.49 -7.67
C ALA A 461 22.96 23.78 -7.03
N HIS A 462 21.91 23.93 -7.84
CA HIS A 462 20.54 24.09 -7.35
C HIS A 462 20.06 22.86 -6.57
N ALA A 463 20.32 21.65 -7.08
CA ALA A 463 19.98 20.40 -6.41
C ALA A 463 20.66 20.27 -5.04
N ARG A 464 21.93 20.69 -4.94
CA ARG A 464 22.63 20.74 -3.64
C ARG A 464 21.95 21.70 -2.68
N ALA A 465 21.61 22.92 -3.11
CA ALA A 465 20.96 23.90 -2.25
C ALA A 465 19.61 23.39 -1.71
N LEU A 466 18.80 22.74 -2.57
CA LEU A 466 17.55 22.10 -2.17
C LEU A 466 17.79 20.99 -1.15
N ALA A 467 18.80 20.14 -1.35
CA ALA A 467 19.08 19.04 -0.44
C ALA A 467 19.67 19.48 0.90
N GLU A 468 20.51 20.52 0.91
CA GLU A 468 21.06 21.11 2.14
C GLU A 468 19.96 21.72 3.02
N ARG A 469 18.95 22.35 2.42
CA ARG A 469 17.78 22.89 3.14
C ARG A 469 17.08 21.83 4.00
N HIS A 470 17.06 20.57 3.54
CA HIS A 470 16.37 19.46 4.20
C HIS A 470 17.33 18.46 4.86
N ARG A 471 18.62 18.83 5.03
CA ARG A 471 19.66 17.95 5.57
C ARG A 471 19.32 17.41 6.97
N ASP A 472 18.71 18.24 7.81
CA ASP A 472 18.36 17.93 9.21
C ASP A 472 16.86 17.73 9.40
N HIS A 473 16.14 17.30 8.35
CA HIS A 473 14.69 17.11 8.41
C HIS A 473 14.29 16.14 9.56
N PRO A 474 13.24 16.43 10.34
CA PRO A 474 12.88 15.63 11.53
C PRO A 474 12.43 14.20 11.18
N VAL A 475 11.82 14.02 10.02
CA VAL A 475 11.39 12.69 9.54
C VAL A 475 12.59 11.92 8.97
N ASP A 476 12.96 10.81 9.62
CA ASP A 476 14.12 9.98 9.28
C ASP A 476 14.21 9.60 7.80
N ARG A 477 13.08 9.19 7.19
CA ARG A 477 13.04 8.80 5.77
C ARG A 477 13.47 9.95 4.85
N TRP A 478 12.99 11.16 5.11
CA TRP A 478 13.33 12.34 4.31
C TRP A 478 14.76 12.80 4.57
N ARG A 479 15.19 12.82 5.84
CA ARG A 479 16.57 13.13 6.22
C ARG A 479 17.57 12.22 5.49
N LYS A 480 17.32 10.90 5.52
CA LYS A 480 18.13 9.90 4.81
C LYS A 480 18.11 10.11 3.29
N ARG A 481 16.94 10.40 2.70
CA ARG A 481 16.79 10.66 1.25
C ARG A 481 17.64 11.84 0.78
N PHE A 482 17.54 12.99 1.44
CA PHE A 482 18.33 14.17 1.09
C PHE A 482 19.82 14.01 1.37
N ALA A 483 20.18 13.42 2.52
CA ALA A 483 21.58 13.10 2.81
C ALA A 483 22.19 12.13 1.78
N SER A 484 21.42 11.16 1.30
CA SER A 484 21.86 10.25 0.21
C SER A 484 22.04 10.99 -1.11
N LEU A 485 21.17 11.95 -1.42
CA LEU A 485 21.31 12.77 -2.63
C LEU A 485 22.56 13.68 -2.57
N LEU A 486 22.85 14.26 -1.40
CA LEU A 486 24.10 15.00 -1.17
C LEU A 486 25.33 14.10 -1.35
N ALA A 487 25.30 12.88 -0.83
CA ALA A 487 26.40 11.92 -1.01
C ALA A 487 26.64 11.57 -2.49
N VAL A 488 25.58 11.41 -3.29
CA VAL A 488 25.70 11.21 -4.75
C VAL A 488 26.31 12.43 -5.44
N LEU A 489 25.92 13.64 -5.03
CA LEU A 489 26.51 14.88 -5.57
C LEU A 489 27.99 15.04 -5.18
N ASP A 490 28.38 14.65 -3.96
CA ASP A 490 29.76 14.64 -3.50
C ASP A 490 30.60 13.59 -4.27
N GLU A 491 30.04 12.40 -4.49
CA GLU A 491 30.68 11.32 -5.26
C GLU A 491 30.91 11.71 -6.71
N ALA A 492 29.92 12.38 -7.35
CA ALA A 492 30.06 12.91 -8.70
C ALA A 492 31.19 13.96 -8.83
N GLN A 493 31.58 14.60 -7.72
CA GLN A 493 32.71 15.53 -7.65
C GLN A 493 34.03 14.86 -7.24
N GLY A 494 34.07 13.52 -7.14
CA GLY A 494 35.26 12.74 -6.83
C GLY A 494 35.42 12.35 -5.37
N SER A 495 34.42 12.58 -4.51
CA SER A 495 34.44 12.07 -3.13
C SER A 495 34.25 10.56 -3.10
N ALA A 496 34.73 9.90 -2.06
CA ALA A 496 34.48 8.47 -1.87
C ALA A 496 33.00 8.18 -1.60
N ALA A 497 32.50 7.06 -2.11
CA ALA A 497 31.15 6.59 -1.84
C ALA A 497 30.90 6.44 -0.33
N GLN A 498 29.78 6.99 0.15
CA GLN A 498 29.40 6.98 1.57
C GLN A 498 28.15 6.13 1.81
N VAL A 499 28.08 5.50 2.98
CA VAL A 499 26.89 4.79 3.46
C VAL A 499 26.19 5.67 4.48
N ILE A 500 25.08 6.29 4.05
CA ILE A 500 24.24 7.17 4.85
C ILE A 500 23.18 6.37 5.60
N ASP A 501 22.58 5.40 4.92
CA ASP A 501 21.61 4.49 5.50
C ASP A 501 22.23 3.09 5.60
N ALA A 502 22.48 2.61 6.82
CA ALA A 502 23.09 1.31 7.06
C ALA A 502 22.24 0.15 6.50
N ASP A 503 20.92 0.37 6.35
CA ASP A 503 19.99 -0.59 5.76
C ASP A 503 19.95 -0.49 4.22
N SER A 504 20.59 0.52 3.62
CA SER A 504 20.63 0.71 2.17
C SER A 504 21.66 -0.23 1.52
N ARG A 505 21.13 -1.28 0.91
CA ARG A 505 21.91 -2.26 0.14
C ARG A 505 22.65 -1.61 -1.03
N GLU A 506 22.03 -0.64 -1.72
CA GLU A 506 22.64 0.05 -2.86
C GLU A 506 23.90 0.82 -2.44
N GLN A 507 23.85 1.54 -1.32
CA GLN A 507 24.98 2.32 -0.82
C GLN A 507 26.13 1.40 -0.37
N GLU A 508 25.80 0.34 0.37
CA GLU A 508 26.81 -0.63 0.81
C GLU A 508 27.44 -1.37 -0.38
N GLN A 509 26.66 -1.68 -1.42
CA GLN A 509 27.21 -2.23 -2.65
C GLN A 509 28.10 -1.27 -3.41
N ALA A 510 27.72 0.00 -3.52
CA ALA A 510 28.54 1.03 -4.17
C ALA A 510 29.89 1.19 -3.45
N ARG A 511 29.87 1.27 -2.11
CA ARG A 511 31.09 1.30 -1.28
C ARG A 511 31.99 0.09 -1.50
N LEU A 512 31.41 -1.12 -1.49
CA LEU A 512 32.15 -2.35 -1.74
C LEU A 512 32.72 -2.39 -3.15
N ALA A 513 31.93 -2.03 -4.17
CA ALA A 513 32.38 -1.98 -5.56
C ALA A 513 33.52 -0.99 -5.77
N ALA A 514 33.45 0.20 -5.15
CA ALA A 514 34.51 1.21 -5.21
C ALA A 514 35.82 0.77 -4.55
N SER A 515 35.77 -0.18 -3.62
CA SER A 515 36.94 -0.75 -2.94
C SER A 515 37.52 -2.00 -3.60
N GLU A 516 36.77 -2.65 -4.49
CA GLU A 516 37.23 -3.86 -5.19
C GLU A 516 38.32 -3.53 -6.20
N ALA A 517 39.23 -4.48 -6.40
CA ALA A 517 40.22 -4.36 -7.46
C ALA A 517 39.53 -4.48 -8.82
N SER A 518 39.96 -3.67 -9.78
CA SER A 518 39.57 -3.83 -11.18
C SER A 518 40.81 -3.86 -12.06
N LEU A 519 40.75 -4.63 -13.14
CA LEU A 519 41.83 -4.80 -14.09
C LEU A 519 41.24 -5.10 -15.47
N ASP A 520 41.67 -4.33 -16.45
CA ASP A 520 41.43 -4.55 -17.86
C ASP A 520 42.73 -4.43 -18.67
N LEU A 521 42.80 -5.16 -19.77
CA LEU A 521 44.00 -5.28 -20.61
C LEU A 521 43.66 -4.91 -22.05
N ARG A 522 44.44 -3.99 -22.61
CA ARG A 522 44.43 -3.68 -24.04
C ARG A 522 45.85 -3.72 -24.59
N VAL A 523 46.03 -4.41 -25.70
CA VAL A 523 47.29 -4.55 -26.42
C VAL A 523 47.10 -4.02 -27.83
N GLU A 524 47.91 -3.03 -28.19
CA GLU A 524 47.96 -2.46 -29.53
C GLU A 524 49.39 -2.48 -30.05
N ALA A 525 49.63 -3.30 -31.08
CA ALA A 525 50.95 -3.57 -31.64
C ALA A 525 51.97 -4.06 -30.59
N SER A 526 52.82 -3.19 -30.07
CA SER A 526 53.79 -3.51 -29.01
C SER A 526 53.49 -2.82 -27.68
N THR A 527 52.44 -2.00 -27.60
CA THR A 527 52.10 -1.25 -26.39
C THR A 527 51.00 -1.97 -25.61
N ILE A 528 51.28 -2.24 -24.33
CA ILE A 528 50.30 -2.75 -23.37
C ILE A 528 49.74 -1.57 -22.59
N THR A 529 48.42 -1.48 -22.52
CA THR A 529 47.67 -0.53 -21.69
C THR A 529 46.86 -1.32 -20.67
N LEU A 530 47.16 -1.11 -19.39
CA LEU A 530 46.38 -1.65 -18.28
C LEU A 530 45.50 -0.54 -17.73
N SER A 531 44.20 -0.79 -17.67
CA SER A 531 43.26 0.04 -16.89
C SER A 531 42.98 -0.67 -15.58
N TYR A 532 43.22 -0.01 -14.45
CA TYR A 532 43.13 -0.66 -13.14
C TYR A 532 42.65 0.28 -12.04
N GLN A 533 42.14 -0.31 -10.96
CA GLN A 533 41.76 0.38 -9.73
C GLN A 533 42.06 -0.53 -8.54
N ASN A 534 42.47 0.05 -7.41
CA ASN A 534 42.76 -0.66 -6.16
C ASN A 534 43.73 -1.85 -6.33
N LEU A 535 44.71 -1.73 -7.23
CA LEU A 535 45.68 -2.77 -7.57
C LEU A 535 47.11 -2.21 -7.55
N GLN A 536 47.98 -2.81 -6.74
CA GLN A 536 49.36 -2.35 -6.56
C GLN A 536 50.35 -3.02 -7.54
N SER A 537 50.07 -4.25 -7.93
CA SER A 537 50.90 -4.98 -8.90
C SER A 537 50.09 -6.06 -9.61
N CYS A 538 50.57 -6.46 -10.77
CA CYS A 538 50.04 -7.58 -11.54
C CYS A 538 51.18 -8.38 -12.17
N THR A 539 50.94 -9.66 -12.47
CA THR A 539 51.88 -10.51 -13.19
C THR A 539 51.52 -10.52 -14.67
N LEU A 540 52.44 -10.06 -15.51
CA LEU A 540 52.40 -10.21 -16.96
C LEU A 540 52.94 -11.59 -17.33
N SER A 541 52.25 -12.33 -18.18
CA SER A 541 52.69 -13.61 -18.72
C SER A 541 52.54 -13.61 -20.24
N CYS A 542 53.61 -13.96 -20.96
CA CYS A 542 53.60 -14.05 -22.42
C CYS A 542 53.72 -15.51 -22.87
N TYR A 543 52.83 -15.93 -23.76
CA TYR A 543 52.79 -17.26 -24.35
C TYR A 543 53.00 -17.13 -25.86
N ARG A 544 54.07 -17.73 -26.39
CA ARG A 544 54.28 -17.83 -27.84
C ARG A 544 53.21 -18.73 -28.42
N MET A 545 52.53 -18.24 -29.44
CA MET A 545 51.49 -18.98 -30.14
C MET A 545 52.08 -19.73 -31.32
N ASP A 546 51.80 -21.03 -31.42
CA ASP A 546 51.84 -21.71 -32.71
C ASP A 546 50.52 -21.41 -33.45
N ILE A 547 50.54 -20.32 -34.22
CA ILE A 547 49.36 -19.82 -34.91
C ILE A 547 48.83 -20.82 -35.95
N GLU A 548 49.70 -21.65 -36.55
CA GLU A 548 49.29 -22.62 -37.55
C GLU A 548 48.48 -23.76 -36.93
N LEU A 549 48.97 -24.26 -35.80
CA LEU A 549 48.28 -25.29 -35.03
C LEU A 549 46.92 -24.80 -34.52
N LEU A 550 46.86 -23.57 -34.01
CA LEU A 550 45.61 -22.97 -33.52
C LEU A 550 44.62 -22.72 -34.65
N PHE A 551 45.09 -22.17 -35.77
CA PHE A 551 44.27 -21.97 -36.96
C PHE A 551 43.71 -23.27 -37.51
N SER A 552 44.52 -24.35 -37.50
CA SER A 552 44.07 -25.68 -37.97
C SER A 552 43.00 -26.30 -37.08
N ARG A 553 43.00 -25.99 -35.78
CA ARG A 553 41.97 -26.46 -34.85
C ARG A 553 40.70 -25.64 -34.92
N GLN A 554 40.82 -24.32 -35.07
CA GLN A 554 39.69 -23.37 -35.01
C GLN A 554 39.88 -22.19 -35.98
N PRO A 555 39.64 -22.38 -37.28
CA PRO A 555 39.96 -21.39 -38.32
C PRO A 555 39.15 -20.08 -38.27
N PHE A 556 37.95 -20.11 -37.68
CA PHE A 556 36.99 -18.98 -37.66
C PHE A 556 36.82 -18.32 -36.27
N MET A 557 37.70 -18.59 -35.30
CA MET A 557 37.62 -17.95 -33.98
C MET A 557 38.34 -16.60 -33.94
N LYS A 558 37.61 -15.56 -33.54
CA LYS A 558 38.13 -14.20 -33.37
C LYS A 558 38.82 -13.93 -32.02
N ASP A 559 38.61 -14.78 -31.01
CA ASP A 559 39.22 -14.66 -29.68
C ASP A 559 39.69 -16.02 -29.16
N GLN A 560 41.00 -16.29 -29.23
CA GLN A 560 41.62 -17.57 -28.85
C GLN A 560 42.24 -17.54 -27.42
N SER A 561 42.09 -16.44 -26.68
CA SER A 561 42.89 -16.15 -25.48
C SER A 561 42.50 -16.90 -24.21
N GLN A 562 41.32 -17.53 -24.15
CA GLN A 562 40.76 -18.09 -22.89
C GLN A 562 41.26 -19.50 -22.50
N ARG A 563 42.04 -20.20 -23.34
CA ARG A 563 42.40 -21.63 -23.12
C ARG A 563 43.86 -21.92 -22.75
N PHE A 564 44.69 -20.92 -22.49
CA PHE A 564 46.13 -21.12 -22.24
C PHE A 564 46.50 -21.45 -20.78
N SER A 565 45.51 -21.69 -19.92
CA SER A 565 45.70 -21.95 -18.49
C SER A 565 46.39 -23.27 -18.11
N ILE A 566 46.87 -24.07 -19.08
CA ILE A 566 47.49 -25.39 -18.88
C ILE A 566 48.96 -25.42 -19.36
N VAL A 567 49.47 -24.34 -19.96
CA VAL A 567 50.83 -24.25 -20.49
C VAL A 567 51.66 -23.29 -19.65
N GLN A 568 52.95 -23.58 -19.45
CA GLN A 568 53.86 -22.66 -18.77
C GLN A 568 54.17 -21.45 -19.67
N PRO A 569 54.13 -20.21 -19.16
CA PRO A 569 54.44 -19.02 -19.97
C PRO A 569 55.91 -19.03 -20.41
N ASN A 570 56.17 -18.51 -21.62
CA ASN A 570 57.53 -18.32 -22.12
C ASN A 570 58.26 -17.21 -21.37
N TYR A 571 57.50 -16.26 -20.82
CA TYR A 571 58.01 -15.14 -20.02
C TYR A 571 56.98 -14.74 -18.98
N SER A 572 57.44 -14.41 -17.78
CA SER A 572 56.60 -13.92 -16.70
C SER A 572 57.34 -12.81 -15.94
N GLU A 573 56.68 -11.68 -15.73
CA GLU A 573 57.23 -10.52 -15.03
C GLU A 573 56.17 -9.92 -14.09
N GLN A 574 56.60 -9.43 -12.94
CA GLN A 574 55.74 -8.67 -12.04
C GLN A 574 55.83 -7.17 -12.38
N ILE A 575 54.71 -6.59 -12.74
CA ILE A 575 54.57 -5.17 -13.06
C ILE A 575 54.04 -4.44 -11.83
N THR A 576 54.80 -3.48 -11.33
CA THR A 576 54.36 -2.55 -10.27
C THR A 576 53.51 -1.45 -10.88
N LEU A 577 52.30 -1.27 -10.35
CA LEU A 577 51.34 -0.30 -10.85
C LEU A 577 51.41 1.00 -10.03
N PRO A 578 51.50 2.17 -10.66
CA PRO A 578 51.47 3.45 -9.95
C PRO A 578 50.16 3.63 -9.13
N PRO A 579 50.24 3.97 -7.83
CA PRO A 579 49.04 4.05 -6.99
C PRO A 579 48.09 5.20 -7.35
N ASP A 580 48.62 6.31 -7.90
CA ASP A 580 47.84 7.52 -8.22
C ASP A 580 47.38 7.58 -9.68
N ARG A 581 47.34 6.44 -10.38
CA ARG A 581 46.91 6.34 -11.77
C ARG A 581 45.87 5.25 -11.94
N THR A 582 44.96 5.47 -12.89
CA THR A 582 43.97 4.48 -13.35
C THR A 582 44.41 3.76 -14.62
N GLU A 583 45.52 4.23 -15.22
CA GLU A 583 46.08 3.69 -16.45
C GLU A 583 47.61 3.57 -16.35
N HIS A 584 48.16 2.43 -16.77
CA HIS A 584 49.59 2.22 -16.91
C HIS A 584 49.91 1.66 -18.30
N ARG A 585 50.85 2.31 -19.00
CA ARG A 585 51.28 1.93 -20.34
C ARG A 585 52.76 1.56 -20.35
N PHE A 586 53.08 0.45 -20.99
CA PHE A 586 54.45 -0.01 -21.16
C PHE A 586 54.59 -0.85 -22.44
N GLU A 587 55.82 -1.01 -22.91
CA GLU A 587 56.12 -1.78 -24.11
C GLU A 587 56.30 -3.26 -23.79
N LEU A 588 55.80 -4.11 -24.69
CA LEU A 588 56.04 -5.55 -24.68
C LEU A 588 57.56 -5.83 -24.73
N PRO A 589 58.07 -6.86 -24.02
CA PRO A 589 59.49 -7.22 -24.08
C PRO A 589 59.96 -7.45 -25.52
N ALA A 590 61.19 -7.03 -25.82
CA ALA A 590 61.70 -6.97 -27.19
C ALA A 590 61.60 -8.32 -27.94
N GLU A 591 61.78 -9.43 -27.23
CA GLU A 591 61.70 -10.80 -27.76
C GLU A 591 60.30 -11.26 -28.20
N PHE A 592 59.25 -10.51 -27.85
CA PHE A 592 57.86 -10.80 -28.20
C PHE A 592 57.24 -9.79 -29.18
N ARG A 593 57.89 -8.66 -29.47
CA ARG A 593 57.37 -7.62 -30.37
C ARG A 593 57.16 -8.08 -31.81
N GLY A 594 57.93 -9.07 -32.25
CA GLY A 594 57.84 -9.68 -33.58
C GLY A 594 57.19 -11.07 -33.61
N ALA A 595 56.71 -11.56 -32.47
CA ALA A 595 56.14 -12.90 -32.35
C ALA A 595 54.64 -12.85 -32.04
N ASN A 596 53.88 -13.75 -32.63
CA ASN A 596 52.48 -13.94 -32.25
C ASN A 596 52.44 -14.48 -30.83
N THR A 597 51.83 -13.72 -29.93
CA THR A 597 51.87 -13.98 -28.49
C THR A 597 50.51 -13.77 -27.86
N ILE A 598 50.18 -14.55 -26.84
CA ILE A 598 49.10 -14.21 -25.93
C ILE A 598 49.71 -13.52 -24.73
N ILE A 599 49.16 -12.36 -24.43
CA ILE A 599 49.53 -11.57 -23.27
C ILE A 599 48.44 -11.81 -22.24
N GLU A 600 48.82 -12.37 -21.10
CA GLU A 600 47.98 -12.54 -19.94
C GLU A 600 48.45 -11.60 -18.83
N VAL A 601 47.51 -11.01 -18.10
CA VAL A 601 47.77 -10.27 -16.88
C VAL A 601 46.91 -10.83 -15.76
N LEU A 602 47.54 -11.10 -14.62
CA LEU A 602 46.92 -11.60 -13.40
C LEU A 602 47.17 -10.63 -12.24
N GLY A 603 46.11 -10.15 -11.58
CA GLY A 603 46.23 -9.28 -10.41
C GLY A 603 45.01 -9.39 -9.51
N ALA A 604 45.20 -9.52 -8.18
CA ALA A 604 44.11 -9.68 -7.20
C ALA A 604 43.07 -10.77 -7.58
N GLY A 605 43.51 -11.87 -8.20
CA GLY A 605 42.63 -12.95 -8.66
C GLY A 605 41.88 -12.66 -9.98
N LEU A 606 42.02 -11.47 -10.55
CA LEU A 606 41.50 -11.10 -11.86
C LEU A 606 42.49 -11.52 -12.95
N ARG A 607 42.01 -12.29 -13.92
CA ARG A 607 42.75 -12.69 -15.13
C ARG A 607 42.20 -11.98 -16.35
N ARG A 608 43.06 -11.38 -17.15
CA ARG A 608 42.76 -10.82 -18.47
C ARG A 608 43.77 -11.32 -19.48
N SER A 609 43.33 -11.66 -20.68
CA SER A 609 44.23 -12.13 -21.73
C SER A 609 43.79 -11.64 -23.10
N GLN A 610 44.76 -11.24 -23.91
CA GLN A 610 44.54 -10.78 -25.28
C GLN A 610 45.62 -11.35 -26.20
N ALA A 611 45.21 -11.77 -27.40
CA ALA A 611 46.15 -12.18 -28.44
C ALA A 611 46.76 -10.95 -29.12
N ASN A 612 48.08 -10.96 -29.27
CA ASN A 612 48.85 -9.99 -30.03
C ASN A 612 49.43 -10.65 -31.28
N TYR A 613 48.89 -10.27 -32.44
CA TYR A 613 49.38 -10.75 -33.73
C TYR A 613 50.42 -9.79 -34.29
N ALA A 614 51.68 -10.03 -33.94
CA ALA A 614 52.80 -9.27 -34.50
C ALA A 614 53.05 -9.72 -35.95
N HIS A 615 52.81 -8.81 -36.90
CA HIS A 615 53.09 -9.07 -38.31
C HIS A 615 53.51 -7.81 -39.07
N GLU A 616 54.40 -7.99 -40.04
CA GLU A 616 54.79 -6.95 -41.01
C GLU A 616 54.07 -7.15 -42.35
N LEU A 617 53.03 -7.98 -42.38
CA LEU A 617 52.31 -8.34 -43.60
C LEU A 617 51.19 -7.33 -43.93
N GLN A 618 51.08 -6.94 -45.19
CA GLN A 618 49.88 -6.36 -45.78
C GLN A 618 49.25 -7.40 -46.72
N VAL A 619 48.16 -8.02 -46.28
CA VAL A 619 47.38 -8.98 -47.08
C VAL A 619 46.16 -8.26 -47.65
N ARG A 620 46.06 -8.23 -48.98
CA ARG A 620 44.88 -7.75 -49.72
C ARG A 620 44.13 -8.96 -50.27
N VAL A 621 42.91 -9.16 -49.81
CA VAL A 621 42.00 -10.18 -50.34
C VAL A 621 41.18 -9.54 -51.46
N ILE A 622 41.13 -10.21 -52.61
CA ILE A 622 40.39 -9.80 -53.80
C ILE A 622 39.25 -10.80 -53.96
N GLU A 623 38.20 -10.60 -53.17
CA GLU A 623 37.13 -11.59 -52.97
C GLU A 623 36.45 -12.02 -54.27
N GLN A 624 36.14 -11.06 -55.14
CA GLN A 624 35.50 -11.31 -56.44
C GLN A 624 36.28 -12.27 -57.36
N PHE A 625 37.58 -12.42 -57.14
CA PHE A 625 38.45 -13.27 -57.96
C PHE A 625 39.09 -14.41 -57.17
N GLY A 626 38.77 -14.57 -55.89
CA GLY A 626 39.30 -15.68 -55.08
C GLY A 626 40.81 -15.64 -54.86
N GLN A 627 41.42 -14.46 -54.99
CA GLN A 627 42.87 -14.28 -54.90
C GLN A 627 43.24 -13.37 -53.74
N LEU A 628 44.43 -13.60 -53.19
CA LEU A 628 45.05 -12.68 -52.25
C LEU A 628 46.43 -12.24 -52.74
N ARG A 629 46.87 -11.09 -52.24
CA ARG A 629 48.25 -10.61 -52.40
C ARG A 629 48.87 -10.24 -51.07
N VAL A 630 50.10 -10.68 -50.86
CA VAL A 630 50.88 -10.45 -49.64
C VAL A 630 52.06 -9.54 -49.97
N HIS A 631 52.14 -8.40 -49.27
CA HIS A 631 53.24 -7.44 -49.40
C HIS A 631 53.82 -7.11 -48.03
N GLU A 632 55.04 -6.61 -48.02
CA GLU A 632 55.64 -5.97 -46.85
C GLU A 632 54.85 -4.69 -46.52
N ARG A 633 54.42 -4.56 -45.26
CA ARG A 633 53.72 -3.36 -44.78
C ARG A 633 54.60 -2.12 -44.89
N ALA A 634 55.89 -2.26 -44.60
CA ALA A 634 56.90 -1.24 -44.88
C ALA A 634 57.49 -1.46 -46.27
N GLY A 635 57.44 -0.45 -47.15
CA GLY A 635 58.07 -0.50 -48.47
C GLY A 635 57.25 -1.18 -49.59
N GLY A 636 56.17 -1.92 -49.28
CA GLY A 636 55.20 -2.40 -50.28
C GLY A 636 55.72 -3.50 -51.21
N LYS A 637 56.86 -4.11 -50.91
CA LYS A 637 57.46 -5.17 -51.74
C LYS A 637 56.62 -6.46 -51.67
N PRO A 638 56.35 -7.16 -52.79
CA PRO A 638 55.66 -8.45 -52.75
C PRO A 638 56.44 -9.51 -51.97
N ILE A 639 55.74 -10.31 -51.17
CA ILE A 639 56.33 -11.40 -50.38
C ILE A 639 56.06 -12.73 -51.10
N ALA A 640 57.10 -13.26 -51.72
CA ALA A 640 57.09 -14.60 -52.31
C ALA A 640 57.27 -15.68 -51.23
N ARG A 641 56.73 -16.88 -51.47
CA ARG A 641 56.84 -18.04 -50.58
C ARG A 641 56.24 -17.84 -49.18
N ALA A 642 55.29 -16.91 -49.02
CA ALA A 642 54.46 -16.88 -47.82
C ALA A 642 53.54 -18.10 -47.84
N TYR A 643 53.53 -18.87 -46.77
CA TYR A 643 52.63 -20.01 -46.62
C TYR A 643 51.21 -19.51 -46.45
N VAL A 644 50.27 -20.07 -47.20
CA VAL A 644 48.85 -19.76 -47.14
C VAL A 644 48.10 -21.05 -46.85
N LYS A 645 47.27 -21.04 -45.79
CA LYS A 645 46.42 -22.16 -45.41
C LYS A 645 44.96 -21.70 -45.37
N VAL A 646 44.08 -22.43 -46.01
CA VAL A 646 42.68 -22.06 -46.22
C VAL A 646 41.77 -23.12 -45.66
N TYR A 647 40.80 -22.69 -44.85
CA TYR A 647 39.66 -23.49 -44.43
C TYR A 647 38.38 -22.89 -45.00
N ALA A 648 37.43 -23.74 -45.30
CA ALA A 648 36.11 -23.35 -45.75
C ALA A 648 35.06 -23.74 -44.71
N ARG A 649 34.15 -22.80 -44.40
CA ARG A 649 32.89 -23.11 -43.74
C ARG A 649 31.86 -23.37 -44.82
N LYS A 650 31.29 -24.55 -44.83
CA LYS A 650 30.26 -24.97 -45.80
C LYS A 650 28.87 -24.49 -45.39
N HIS A 651 27.95 -24.38 -46.34
CA HIS A 651 26.52 -24.22 -46.08
C HIS A 651 26.03 -25.39 -45.21
N GLY A 652 25.71 -25.11 -43.94
CA GLY A 652 25.44 -26.13 -42.91
C GLY A 652 26.41 -26.12 -41.73
N GLY A 653 27.43 -25.26 -41.76
CA GLY A 653 28.30 -24.97 -40.61
C GLY A 653 29.51 -25.89 -40.44
N ALA A 654 29.66 -26.92 -41.27
CA ALA A 654 30.86 -27.77 -41.27
C ALA A 654 32.10 -26.96 -41.67
N VAL A 655 33.19 -27.10 -40.92
CA VAL A 655 34.47 -26.41 -41.17
C VAL A 655 35.52 -27.44 -41.54
N GLU A 656 36.08 -27.32 -42.74
CA GLU A 656 37.02 -28.29 -43.30
C GLU A 656 38.21 -27.59 -43.95
N PHE A 657 39.34 -28.29 -43.95
CA PHE A 657 40.51 -27.84 -44.71
C PHE A 657 40.15 -27.79 -46.19
N TYR A 658 40.47 -26.66 -46.83
CA TYR A 658 40.12 -26.42 -48.23
C TYR A 658 41.33 -26.55 -49.13
N LYS A 659 42.39 -25.78 -48.85
CA LYS A 659 43.59 -25.70 -49.67
C LYS A 659 44.73 -25.05 -48.90
N ASP A 660 45.96 -25.36 -49.26
CA ASP A 660 47.12 -24.57 -48.87
C ASP A 660 48.14 -24.43 -50.01
N GLY A 661 49.18 -23.65 -49.77
CA GLY A 661 50.29 -23.48 -50.69
C GLY A 661 51.09 -22.24 -50.36
N TYR A 662 51.79 -21.72 -51.37
CA TYR A 662 52.71 -20.61 -51.19
C TYR A 662 52.44 -19.50 -52.20
N THR A 663 52.61 -18.24 -51.78
CA THR A 663 52.55 -17.11 -52.70
C THR A 663 53.65 -17.17 -53.77
N ASP A 664 53.32 -16.74 -54.98
CA ASP A 664 54.28 -16.64 -56.08
C ASP A 664 55.23 -15.42 -55.95
N LEU A 665 56.09 -15.18 -56.96
CA LEU A 665 57.01 -14.02 -56.98
C LEU A 665 56.31 -12.65 -56.91
N ARG A 666 55.01 -12.59 -57.23
CA ARG A 666 54.17 -11.39 -57.17
C ARG A 666 53.45 -11.27 -55.83
N GLY A 667 53.73 -12.18 -54.89
CA GLY A 667 53.04 -12.29 -53.61
C GLY A 667 51.59 -12.77 -53.75
N ALA A 668 51.21 -13.34 -54.88
CA ALA A 668 49.82 -13.73 -55.17
C ALA A 668 49.56 -15.20 -54.82
N PHE A 669 48.35 -15.49 -54.33
CA PHE A 669 47.85 -16.85 -54.12
C PHE A 669 46.36 -16.94 -54.46
N ASP A 670 45.96 -18.00 -55.14
CA ASP A 670 44.56 -18.34 -55.42
C ASP A 670 44.03 -19.25 -54.30
N TYR A 671 43.23 -18.65 -53.42
CA TYR A 671 42.68 -19.31 -52.24
C TYR A 671 41.35 -20.04 -52.51
N ALA A 672 40.67 -19.75 -53.62
CA ALA A 672 39.31 -20.24 -53.87
C ALA A 672 39.25 -21.38 -54.90
N SER A 673 40.13 -21.42 -55.90
CA SER A 673 40.01 -22.38 -57.00
C SER A 673 40.52 -23.78 -56.61
N LEU A 674 39.64 -24.77 -56.78
CA LEU A 674 39.91 -26.21 -56.78
C LEU A 674 39.27 -26.82 -58.03
N SER A 675 39.85 -27.91 -58.57
CA SER A 675 39.25 -28.66 -59.69
C SER A 675 38.12 -29.59 -59.21
N THR A 676 37.20 -29.07 -58.39
CA THR A 676 36.07 -29.79 -57.77
C THR A 676 34.85 -28.85 -57.67
N ASP A 677 33.70 -29.39 -57.27
CA ASP A 677 32.46 -28.64 -56.98
C ASP A 677 32.42 -28.08 -55.54
N GLU A 678 33.51 -28.19 -54.78
CA GLU A 678 33.57 -27.81 -53.36
C GLU A 678 33.23 -26.33 -53.13
N LEU A 679 33.61 -25.44 -54.05
CA LEU A 679 33.36 -24.00 -53.94
C LEU A 679 31.87 -23.66 -53.85
N ASP A 680 31.01 -24.42 -54.51
CA ASP A 680 29.55 -24.20 -54.54
C ASP A 680 28.90 -24.42 -53.18
N ARG A 681 29.61 -25.10 -52.27
CA ARG A 681 29.17 -25.41 -50.92
C ARG A 681 29.77 -24.47 -49.89
N VAL A 682 30.68 -23.56 -50.27
CA VAL A 682 31.38 -22.68 -49.34
C VAL A 682 30.55 -21.44 -49.03
N GLU A 683 30.31 -21.20 -47.75
CA GLU A 683 29.70 -19.98 -47.22
C GLU A 683 30.75 -18.92 -46.93
N GLN A 684 31.90 -19.31 -46.38
CA GLN A 684 32.96 -18.39 -45.98
C GLN A 684 34.33 -19.10 -45.97
N PHE A 685 35.40 -18.37 -46.29
CA PHE A 685 36.78 -18.80 -46.12
C PHE A 685 37.42 -18.17 -44.90
N ALA A 686 38.30 -18.93 -44.24
CA ALA A 686 39.31 -18.43 -43.33
C ALA A 686 40.68 -18.71 -43.94
N VAL A 687 41.54 -17.71 -43.98
CA VAL A 687 42.84 -17.76 -44.67
C VAL A 687 43.93 -17.30 -43.71
N LEU A 688 44.82 -18.21 -43.35
CA LEU A 688 46.06 -17.92 -42.65
C LEU A 688 47.15 -17.61 -43.69
N VAL A 689 47.87 -16.52 -43.49
CA VAL A 689 49.10 -16.19 -44.20
C VAL A 689 50.24 -16.14 -43.19
N GLN A 690 51.29 -16.91 -43.42
CA GLN A 690 52.43 -17.06 -42.51
C GLN A 690 53.76 -16.97 -43.25
N THR A 691 54.75 -16.35 -42.59
CA THR A 691 56.13 -16.26 -43.08
C THR A 691 57.09 -16.60 -41.95
N GLU A 692 58.31 -17.05 -42.27
CA GLU A 692 59.32 -17.38 -41.26
C GLU A 692 59.81 -16.15 -40.48
N GLN A 693 59.88 -14.98 -41.12
CA GLN A 693 60.55 -13.79 -40.56
C GLN A 693 59.62 -12.61 -40.27
N ARG A 694 58.41 -12.57 -40.86
CA ARG A 694 57.54 -11.37 -40.86
C ARG A 694 56.16 -11.59 -40.21
N GLY A 695 56.05 -12.68 -39.44
CA GLY A 695 54.86 -13.02 -38.67
C GLY A 695 53.76 -13.69 -39.50
N ALA A 696 52.55 -13.68 -38.95
CA ALA A 696 51.39 -14.31 -39.56
C ALA A 696 50.11 -13.50 -39.31
N LEU A 697 49.12 -13.68 -40.19
CA LEU A 697 47.86 -12.96 -40.18
C LEU A 697 46.73 -13.87 -40.66
N ILE A 698 45.56 -13.76 -40.03
CA ILE A 698 44.34 -14.43 -40.47
C ILE A 698 43.38 -13.42 -41.11
N ARG A 699 42.75 -13.83 -42.21
CA ARG A 699 41.70 -13.08 -42.91
C ARG A 699 40.52 -13.98 -43.20
N GLU A 700 39.32 -13.47 -42.94
CA GLU A 700 38.09 -14.07 -43.46
C GLU A 700 37.78 -13.48 -44.83
N ALA A 701 37.22 -14.29 -45.74
CA ALA A 701 36.86 -13.86 -47.07
C ALA A 701 35.54 -14.53 -47.50
N ALA A 702 34.70 -13.82 -48.24
CA ALA A 702 33.56 -14.41 -48.92
C ALA A 702 34.03 -15.27 -50.12
N PRO A 703 33.26 -16.30 -50.53
CA PRO A 703 33.49 -16.95 -51.81
C PRO A 703 33.30 -15.95 -52.97
N PRO A 704 34.02 -16.11 -54.09
CA PRO A 704 33.86 -15.25 -55.26
C PRO A 704 32.42 -15.27 -55.78
N GLN A 705 31.86 -14.09 -56.07
CA GLN A 705 30.54 -13.98 -56.68
C GLN A 705 30.58 -14.51 -58.11
N ARG A 706 29.60 -15.35 -58.47
CA ARG A 706 29.42 -15.90 -59.82
C ARG A 706 28.26 -15.22 -60.54
#